data_AF-A0A968HC29-F1
#
_entry.id   AF-A0A968HC29-F1
#
_cell.length_a   1.000
_cell.length_b   1.000
_cell.length_c   1.000
_cell.angle_alpha   90.00
_cell.angle_beta   90.00
_cell.angle_gamma   90.00
#
_symmetry.space_group_name_H-M   'P 1'
#
loop_
_entity.id
_entity.type
_entity.pdbx_description
1 polymer ?
#
loop_
_entity_poly.entity_id
_entity_poly.type
_entity_poly.pdbx_seq_one_letter_code
_entity_poly.pdbx_strand_id
1 'polypeptide(L)'
;MDSITLIQDLAIVLLVAGFAGMLCKRFGLSVIVGYLVAGIIIGPHTPPFSFVLDVQRIETLSQLGLVFLMFGIGLGLSLSKLQKLGVPTLLSTALGAFFVLNLTQLLGAMLGWPPTKTLFVAGLLMVSSSAVIAKMIHDMKLSRERSGQSALAITVLEDVVAVVMLTVLGSYSLESGSGNGDVAGLLAGLSAFVVLLVIMGLYFIPRLMRKMETRADPELQTIVVSGVLFLMALLAVKAGYSLALGAYLLGAIVAEMPQKGGVERSFSGMRDLFSSVFFVSIGMMIEVQLMLDVWPWILALGLFTLVARSLATGFALILVGTPPHVARRAGLLLTPLGEFTFVIAQLGVSKQVLPPEFYPIAVGVSILTVLVSPLINRHAEPFLVWIEQNEPAWVNRGLAMYHNWLAQFADLGSNQLWWQLSKKQVLQIALEALFVSGMILFSQTFLALVQRSALAEMLAPLTLLILFWSVLGLVVLIPLFAIWRNITVLALIIAERAYTRMNLPGSVVENGFRLFSAVVIAYWLSSIVPLASLPYGIWLVIVVVLVLVLLVFSRRLIYLHSKWHHSLKDVFTANLPPAQQRLLQWQEWGINLQELVIPEHAACSGSSIAELAIRSRYGCSVVEVGRHGHTIINPRPSTTLYSGDRLLLVGAREQIEALQMALGRLHESESAVHFDAARLETVLMPFGSRSGATLAELQIPHYTGVLVVGIARNGQKIINPSGKERVFAGDELLVLGTVEQVDPLKQLLAQGNAADAVLVE
;
A
#
# COMPACT_ATOMS: atom_id res chain seq x y z
N MET A 1 -46.90 13.64 15.07
CA MET A 1 -46.86 12.35 15.79
C MET A 1 -45.75 11.43 15.24
N ASP A 2 -45.37 11.58 13.97
CA ASP A 2 -44.33 10.77 13.30
C ASP A 2 -42.89 10.98 13.83
N SER A 3 -42.54 12.19 14.29
CA SER A 3 -41.22 12.45 14.87
C SER A 3 -41.03 11.82 16.25
N ILE A 4 -42.08 11.77 17.08
CA ILE A 4 -42.05 11.17 18.41
C ILE A 4 -41.91 9.64 18.30
N THR A 5 -42.60 9.03 17.33
CA THR A 5 -42.52 7.58 17.07
C THR A 5 -41.14 7.16 16.59
N LEU A 6 -40.45 7.97 15.78
CA LEU A 6 -39.06 7.70 15.39
C LEU A 6 -38.10 7.68 16.60
N ILE A 7 -38.21 8.66 17.50
CA ILE A 7 -37.36 8.74 18.69
C ILE A 7 -37.64 7.57 19.63
N GLN A 8 -38.91 7.20 19.78
CA GLN A 8 -39.33 6.04 20.57
C GLN A 8 -38.75 4.73 20.00
N ASP A 9 -38.91 4.49 18.69
CA ASP A 9 -38.40 3.30 18.01
C ASP A 9 -36.86 3.21 18.17
N LEU A 10 -36.15 4.33 17.98
CA LEU A 10 -34.71 4.39 18.17
C LEU A 10 -34.28 4.14 19.62
N ALA A 11 -35.01 4.69 20.60
CA ALA A 11 -34.74 4.46 22.02
C ALA A 11 -34.90 2.98 22.39
N ILE A 12 -35.96 2.34 21.91
CA ILE A 12 -36.22 0.90 22.12
C ILE A 12 -35.11 0.07 21.50
N VAL A 13 -34.77 0.34 20.23
CA VAL A 13 -33.68 -0.31 19.50
C VAL A 13 -32.39 -0.25 20.30
N LEU A 14 -31.97 0.94 20.74
CA LEU A 14 -30.69 1.14 21.43
C LEU A 14 -30.67 0.51 22.83
N LEU A 15 -31.76 0.61 23.60
CA LEU A 15 -31.85 0.02 24.94
C LEU A 15 -31.81 -1.50 24.89
N VAL A 16 -32.59 -2.12 23.99
CA VAL A 16 -32.63 -3.58 23.86
C VAL A 16 -31.30 -4.09 23.28
N ALA A 17 -30.73 -3.42 22.29
CA ALA A 17 -29.42 -3.73 21.75
C ALA A 17 -28.30 -3.63 22.81
N GLY A 18 -28.33 -2.59 23.63
CA GLY A 18 -27.39 -2.40 24.73
C GLY A 18 -27.49 -3.53 25.77
N PHE A 19 -28.71 -3.90 26.16
CA PHE A 19 -28.94 -5.00 27.09
C PHE A 19 -28.52 -6.36 26.52
N ALA A 20 -28.96 -6.69 25.31
CA ALA A 20 -28.62 -7.94 24.63
C ALA A 20 -27.11 -8.04 24.35
N GLY A 21 -26.46 -6.93 23.96
CA GLY A 21 -25.02 -6.83 23.78
C GLY A 21 -24.25 -7.04 25.09
N MET A 22 -24.73 -6.50 26.21
CA MET A 22 -24.16 -6.71 27.54
C MET A 22 -24.23 -8.19 27.95
N LEU A 23 -25.37 -8.84 27.73
CA LEU A 23 -25.54 -10.27 27.98
C LEU A 23 -24.58 -11.10 27.11
N CYS A 24 -24.53 -10.83 25.80
CA CYS A 24 -23.61 -11.52 24.88
C CYS A 24 -22.15 -11.38 25.31
N LYS A 25 -21.73 -10.17 25.72
CA LYS A 25 -20.38 -9.92 26.23
C LYS A 25 -20.09 -10.74 27.49
N ARG A 26 -21.08 -10.91 28.38
CA ARG A 26 -20.97 -11.74 29.59
C ARG A 26 -20.78 -13.23 29.25
N PHE A 27 -21.37 -13.71 28.16
CA PHE A 27 -21.18 -15.07 27.65
C PHE A 27 -19.95 -15.26 26.76
N GLY A 28 -19.10 -14.24 26.59
CA GLY A 28 -17.94 -14.33 25.72
C GLY A 28 -18.27 -14.25 24.22
N LEU A 29 -19.49 -13.91 23.83
CA LEU A 29 -19.89 -13.70 22.44
C LEU A 29 -19.51 -12.29 21.94
N SER A 30 -19.64 -12.06 20.63
CA SER A 30 -19.51 -10.73 20.02
C SER A 30 -20.76 -9.89 20.33
N VAL A 31 -20.57 -8.58 20.48
CA VAL A 31 -21.68 -7.64 20.73
C VAL A 31 -22.64 -7.58 19.54
N ILE A 32 -22.14 -7.80 18.31
CA ILE A 32 -22.94 -7.85 17.07
C ILE A 32 -24.01 -8.94 17.14
N VAL A 33 -23.69 -10.11 17.71
CA VAL A 33 -24.68 -11.19 17.92
C VAL A 33 -25.81 -10.70 18.82
N GLY A 34 -25.49 -9.92 19.86
CA GLY A 34 -26.49 -9.31 20.73
C GLY A 34 -27.39 -8.33 20.00
N TYR A 35 -26.85 -7.54 19.06
CA TYR A 35 -27.64 -6.62 18.24
C TYR A 35 -28.62 -7.36 17.31
N LEU A 36 -28.18 -8.46 16.70
CA LEU A 36 -29.05 -9.32 15.88
C LEU A 36 -30.18 -9.92 16.71
N VAL A 37 -29.85 -10.49 17.88
CA VAL A 37 -30.84 -11.06 18.81
C VAL A 37 -31.82 -9.99 19.29
N ALA A 38 -31.35 -8.78 19.60
CA ALA A 38 -32.22 -7.65 19.93
C ALA A 38 -33.22 -7.36 18.80
N GLY A 39 -32.75 -7.33 17.55
CA GLY A 39 -33.60 -7.17 16.37
C GLY A 39 -34.63 -8.28 16.22
N ILE A 40 -34.25 -9.54 16.42
CA ILE A 40 -35.19 -10.68 16.39
C ILE A 40 -36.27 -10.49 17.47
N ILE A 41 -35.90 -10.07 18.68
CA ILE A 41 -36.82 -9.91 19.80
C ILE A 41 -37.83 -8.77 19.57
N ILE A 42 -37.37 -7.61 19.09
CA ILE A 42 -38.24 -6.42 18.90
C ILE A 42 -38.89 -6.38 17.52
N GLY A 43 -38.47 -7.26 16.61
CA GLY A 43 -38.92 -7.31 15.24
C GLY A 43 -40.39 -7.72 15.11
N PRO A 44 -41.01 -7.44 13.96
CA PRO A 44 -42.44 -7.69 13.74
C PRO A 44 -42.82 -9.18 13.72
N HIS A 45 -41.83 -10.06 13.51
CA HIS A 45 -42.04 -11.50 13.34
C HIS A 45 -42.08 -12.30 14.66
N THR A 46 -41.95 -11.64 15.82
CA THR A 46 -41.89 -12.32 17.14
C THR A 46 -42.98 -11.80 18.12
N PRO A 47 -44.27 -12.09 17.88
CA PRO A 47 -45.35 -11.68 18.78
C PRO A 47 -45.21 -12.32 20.17
N PRO A 48 -45.51 -11.61 21.29
CA PRO A 48 -46.23 -10.33 21.40
C PRO A 48 -45.35 -9.06 21.43
N PHE A 49 -44.04 -9.15 21.16
CA PHE A 49 -43.05 -8.10 21.46
C PHE A 49 -42.68 -7.16 20.29
N SER A 50 -43.61 -6.91 19.35
CA SER A 50 -43.38 -5.93 18.27
C SER A 50 -43.44 -4.49 18.81
N PHE A 51 -42.37 -4.08 19.49
CA PHE A 51 -42.26 -2.75 20.11
C PHE A 51 -41.92 -1.65 19.09
N VAL A 52 -41.45 -2.04 17.91
CA VAL A 52 -41.17 -1.14 16.79
C VAL A 52 -42.44 -0.90 16.00
N LEU A 53 -42.79 0.37 15.81
CA LEU A 53 -44.01 0.78 15.10
C LEU A 53 -43.78 0.91 13.58
N ASP A 54 -42.58 1.30 13.14
CA ASP A 54 -42.27 1.50 11.72
C ASP A 54 -40.89 0.92 11.33
N VAL A 55 -40.92 -0.29 10.76
CA VAL A 55 -39.72 -1.02 10.32
C VAL A 55 -39.00 -0.30 9.17
N GLN A 56 -39.75 0.39 8.28
CA GLN A 56 -39.18 1.06 7.12
C GLN A 56 -38.33 2.27 7.50
N ARG A 57 -38.73 2.98 8.57
CA ARG A 57 -37.91 4.06 9.16
C ARG A 57 -36.60 3.55 9.73
N ILE A 58 -36.63 2.44 10.47
CA ILE A 58 -35.40 1.85 11.01
C ILE A 58 -34.53 1.32 9.87
N GLU A 59 -35.11 0.75 8.81
CA GLU A 59 -34.35 0.32 7.63
C GLU A 59 -33.65 1.50 6.95
N THR A 60 -34.32 2.65 6.83
CA THR A 60 -33.70 3.86 6.29
C THR A 60 -32.54 4.35 7.18
N LEU A 61 -32.72 4.31 8.50
CA LEU A 61 -31.67 4.66 9.47
C LEU A 61 -30.50 3.65 9.47
N SER A 62 -30.80 2.38 9.18
CA SER A 62 -29.81 1.30 9.04
C SER A 62 -28.83 1.57 7.89
N GLN A 63 -29.28 2.23 6.80
CA GLN A 63 -28.41 2.60 5.69
C GLN A 63 -27.35 3.62 6.10
N LEU A 64 -27.66 4.54 7.01
CA LEU A 64 -26.66 5.42 7.62
C LEU A 64 -25.67 4.60 8.48
N GLY A 65 -26.18 3.60 9.21
CA GLY A 65 -25.33 2.64 9.92
C GLY A 65 -24.38 1.86 9.03
N LEU A 66 -24.85 1.40 7.87
CA LEU A 66 -23.98 0.80 6.86
C LEU A 66 -22.90 1.78 6.39
N VAL A 67 -23.24 3.04 6.13
CA VAL A 67 -22.28 4.07 5.72
C VAL A 67 -21.20 4.29 6.78
N PHE A 68 -21.58 4.52 8.05
CA PHE A 68 -20.61 4.74 9.11
C PHE A 68 -19.79 3.48 9.46
N LEU A 69 -20.40 2.29 9.39
CA LEU A 69 -19.70 1.02 9.56
C LEU A 69 -18.63 0.85 8.47
N MET A 70 -19.01 1.00 7.20
CA MET A 70 -18.11 0.84 6.06
C MET A 70 -17.00 1.90 6.05
N PHE A 71 -17.31 3.13 6.46
CA PHE A 71 -16.31 4.17 6.69
C PHE A 71 -15.32 3.78 7.78
N GLY A 72 -15.81 3.26 8.92
CA GLY A 72 -14.97 2.78 10.01
C GLY A 72 -14.04 1.65 9.60
N ILE A 73 -14.53 0.71 8.78
CA ILE A 73 -13.71 -0.37 8.21
C ILE A 73 -12.66 0.20 7.25
N GLY A 74 -13.06 1.13 6.37
CA GLY A 74 -12.14 1.85 5.50
C GLY A 74 -11.02 2.57 6.27
N LEU A 75 -11.34 3.23 7.39
CA LEU A 75 -10.34 3.85 8.27
C LEU A 75 -9.34 2.83 8.84
N GLY A 76 -9.76 1.58 9.06
CA GLY A 76 -8.91 0.49 9.53
C GLY A 76 -7.82 0.10 8.52
N LEU A 77 -8.10 0.27 7.23
CA LEU A 77 -7.23 -0.09 6.12
C LEU A 77 -6.25 1.02 5.77
N SER A 78 -5.02 0.92 6.27
CA SER A 78 -3.93 1.73 5.76
C SER A 78 -3.10 0.94 4.74
N LEU A 79 -2.89 1.52 3.56
CA LEU A 79 -1.97 1.06 2.52
C LEU A 79 -0.57 0.85 3.09
N SER A 80 -0.14 1.72 4.00
CA SER A 80 1.12 1.56 4.73
C SER A 80 1.19 0.28 5.60
N LYS A 81 0.07 -0.18 6.18
CA LYS A 81 0.00 -1.47 6.89
C LYS A 81 -0.09 -2.62 5.89
N LEU A 82 -0.87 -2.45 4.81
CA LEU A 82 -1.01 -3.45 3.75
C LEU A 82 0.35 -3.82 3.14
N GLN A 83 1.21 -2.82 2.89
CA GLN A 83 2.56 -3.02 2.39
C GLN A 83 3.43 -3.84 3.35
N LYS A 84 3.21 -3.71 4.66
CA LYS A 84 3.93 -4.50 5.69
C LYS A 84 3.46 -5.96 5.76
N LEU A 85 2.23 -6.27 5.33
CA LEU A 85 1.71 -7.65 5.30
C LEU A 85 2.39 -8.49 4.21
N GLY A 86 2.99 -7.86 3.20
CA GLY A 86 3.75 -8.50 2.14
C GLY A 86 2.88 -9.12 1.04
N VAL A 87 3.49 -9.28 -0.14
CA VAL A 87 2.88 -9.94 -1.32
C VAL A 87 2.38 -11.36 -1.02
N PRO A 88 3.09 -12.19 -0.20
CA PRO A 88 2.62 -13.52 0.16
C PRO A 88 1.19 -13.52 0.75
N THR A 89 0.92 -12.65 1.71
CA THR A 89 -0.39 -12.57 2.36
C THR A 89 -1.47 -12.15 1.37
N LEU A 90 -1.19 -11.16 0.51
CA LEU A 90 -2.11 -10.72 -0.55
C LEU A 90 -2.47 -11.86 -1.51
N LEU A 91 -1.46 -12.59 -1.99
CA LEU A 91 -1.66 -13.72 -2.90
C LEU A 91 -2.44 -14.84 -2.22
N SER A 92 -2.15 -15.13 -0.94
CA SER A 92 -2.87 -16.15 -0.17
C SER A 92 -4.34 -15.78 0.02
N THR A 93 -4.66 -14.51 0.31
CA THR A 93 -6.07 -14.07 0.43
C THR A 93 -6.80 -14.18 -0.91
N ALA A 94 -6.16 -13.78 -2.01
CA ALA A 94 -6.74 -13.89 -3.35
C ALA A 94 -6.98 -15.36 -3.77
N LEU A 95 -6.00 -16.24 -3.52
CA LEU A 95 -6.12 -17.68 -3.75
C LEU A 95 -7.19 -18.31 -2.85
N GLY A 96 -7.28 -17.89 -1.58
CA GLY A 96 -8.32 -18.34 -0.66
C GLY A 96 -9.72 -18.01 -1.18
N ALA A 97 -9.94 -16.75 -1.58
CA ALA A 97 -11.20 -16.31 -2.20
C ALA A 97 -11.51 -17.09 -3.50
N PHE A 98 -10.50 -17.31 -4.35
CA PHE A 98 -10.62 -18.12 -5.56
C PHE A 98 -11.04 -19.56 -5.24
N PHE A 99 -10.42 -20.23 -4.26
CA PHE A 99 -10.79 -21.59 -3.90
C PHE A 99 -12.18 -21.67 -3.28
N VAL A 100 -12.57 -20.72 -2.41
CA VAL A 100 -13.94 -20.66 -1.87
C VAL A 100 -14.96 -20.49 -2.99
N LEU A 101 -14.69 -19.62 -3.98
CA LEU A 101 -15.53 -19.44 -5.14
C LEU A 101 -15.70 -20.75 -5.93
N ASN A 102 -14.60 -21.43 -6.26
CA ASN A 102 -14.64 -22.69 -7.01
C ASN A 102 -15.34 -23.82 -6.24
N LEU A 103 -15.08 -23.96 -4.94
CA LEU A 103 -15.75 -24.95 -4.09
C LEU A 103 -17.27 -24.68 -4.01
N THR A 104 -17.64 -23.40 -3.90
CA THR A 104 -19.06 -23.01 -3.89
C THR A 104 -19.70 -23.20 -5.27
N GLN A 105 -18.95 -23.00 -6.36
CA GLN A 105 -19.39 -23.31 -7.72
C GLN A 105 -19.64 -24.79 -7.94
N LEU A 106 -18.75 -25.64 -7.42
CA LEU A 106 -18.94 -27.08 -7.45
C LEU A 106 -20.20 -27.48 -6.66
N LEU A 107 -20.39 -26.92 -5.46
CA LEU A 107 -21.60 -27.14 -4.67
C LEU A 107 -22.86 -26.66 -5.41
N GLY A 108 -22.81 -25.47 -6.00
CA GLY A 108 -23.91 -24.91 -6.78
C GLY A 108 -24.28 -25.79 -7.98
N ALA A 109 -23.28 -26.32 -8.70
CA ALA A 109 -23.50 -27.25 -9.80
C ALA A 109 -24.13 -28.57 -9.33
N MET A 110 -23.68 -29.13 -8.20
CA MET A 110 -24.29 -30.33 -7.59
C MET A 110 -25.74 -30.11 -7.16
N LEU A 111 -26.09 -28.90 -6.71
CA LEU A 111 -27.43 -28.52 -6.27
C LEU A 111 -28.30 -27.92 -7.39
N GLY A 112 -27.79 -27.84 -8.62
CA GLY A 112 -28.50 -27.25 -9.76
C GLY A 112 -28.78 -25.75 -9.64
N TRP A 113 -27.97 -25.01 -8.88
CA TRP A 113 -28.14 -23.57 -8.71
C TRP A 113 -27.66 -22.77 -9.93
N PRO A 114 -28.34 -21.67 -10.29
CA PRO A 114 -27.85 -20.80 -11.35
C PRO A 114 -26.48 -20.17 -10.97
N PRO A 115 -25.63 -19.83 -11.95
CA PRO A 115 -24.31 -19.25 -11.70
C PRO A 115 -24.35 -17.97 -10.86
N THR A 116 -25.42 -17.18 -11.02
CA THR A 116 -25.65 -15.94 -10.26
C THR A 116 -25.86 -16.21 -8.78
N LYS A 117 -26.80 -17.10 -8.43
CA LYS A 117 -27.04 -17.53 -7.05
C LYS A 117 -25.75 -18.06 -6.42
N THR A 118 -25.03 -18.89 -7.17
CA THR A 118 -23.76 -19.47 -6.75
C THR A 118 -22.69 -18.42 -6.47
N LEU A 119 -22.59 -17.38 -7.30
CA LEU A 119 -21.67 -16.26 -7.11
C LEU A 119 -22.00 -15.44 -5.84
N PHE A 120 -23.29 -15.21 -5.58
CA PHE A 120 -23.74 -14.54 -4.35
C PHE A 120 -23.42 -15.37 -3.10
N VAL A 121 -23.69 -16.69 -3.14
CA VAL A 121 -23.31 -17.58 -2.03
C VAL A 121 -21.80 -17.65 -1.86
N ALA A 122 -21.01 -17.66 -2.94
CA ALA A 122 -19.55 -17.61 -2.83
C ALA A 122 -19.07 -16.30 -2.16
N GLY A 123 -19.64 -15.16 -2.55
CA GLY A 123 -19.36 -13.87 -1.92
C GLY A 123 -19.71 -13.85 -0.43
N LEU A 124 -20.82 -14.49 -0.06
CA LEU A 124 -21.25 -14.68 1.33
C LEU A 124 -20.21 -15.43 2.17
N LEU A 125 -19.63 -16.49 1.59
CA LEU A 125 -18.77 -17.46 2.25
C LEU A 125 -17.29 -17.12 2.19
N MET A 126 -16.85 -16.17 1.37
CA MET A 126 -15.41 -15.89 1.20
C MET A 126 -14.81 -14.97 2.28
N VAL A 127 -15.63 -14.27 3.05
CA VAL A 127 -15.18 -13.24 4.01
C VAL A 127 -15.33 -13.75 5.45
N SER A 128 -14.28 -13.62 6.27
CA SER A 128 -14.36 -13.93 7.69
C SER A 128 -14.73 -12.73 8.56
N SER A 129 -15.14 -12.99 9.81
CA SER A 129 -15.26 -11.96 10.85
C SER A 129 -13.91 -11.64 11.49
N SER A 130 -13.34 -10.48 11.18
CA SER A 130 -12.10 -9.98 11.80
C SER A 130 -12.24 -9.82 13.32
N ALA A 131 -13.37 -9.30 13.82
CA ALA A 131 -13.60 -9.09 15.25
C ALA A 131 -13.68 -10.41 16.05
N VAL A 132 -14.40 -11.41 15.55
CA VAL A 132 -14.52 -12.71 16.22
C VAL A 132 -13.20 -13.45 16.20
N ILE A 133 -12.48 -13.42 15.08
CA ILE A 133 -11.17 -14.05 14.93
C ILE A 133 -10.14 -13.41 15.86
N ALA A 134 -10.09 -12.07 15.91
CA ALA A 134 -9.17 -11.35 16.80
C ALA A 134 -9.41 -11.69 18.28
N LYS A 135 -10.68 -11.77 18.68
CA LYS A 135 -11.04 -12.21 20.03
C LYS A 135 -10.64 -13.66 20.29
N MET A 136 -10.93 -14.58 19.37
CA MET A 136 -10.56 -15.98 19.49
C MET A 136 -9.04 -16.16 19.62
N ILE A 137 -8.25 -15.48 18.78
CA ILE A 137 -6.79 -15.50 18.83
C ILE A 137 -6.27 -14.95 20.16
N HIS A 138 -6.85 -13.85 20.65
CA HIS A 138 -6.51 -13.27 21.95
C HIS A 138 -6.80 -14.24 23.11
N ASP A 139 -8.02 -14.77 23.17
CA ASP A 139 -8.49 -15.65 24.26
C ASP A 139 -7.71 -16.97 24.29
N MET A 140 -7.27 -17.45 23.13
CA MET A 140 -6.46 -18.65 22.98
C MET A 140 -4.94 -18.39 23.06
N LYS A 141 -4.52 -17.14 23.31
CA LYS A 141 -3.10 -16.71 23.39
C LYS A 141 -2.29 -16.95 22.11
N LEU A 142 -2.94 -16.99 20.96
CA LEU A 142 -2.33 -17.22 19.65
C LEU A 142 -1.81 -15.93 19.00
N SER A 143 -1.96 -14.75 19.62
CA SER A 143 -1.58 -13.45 19.03
C SER A 143 -0.09 -13.31 18.70
N ARG A 144 0.77 -14.09 19.37
CA ARG A 144 2.22 -14.12 19.11
C ARG A 144 2.63 -15.26 18.18
N GLU A 145 1.73 -16.18 17.87
CA GLU A 145 2.01 -17.27 16.95
C GLU A 145 1.88 -16.82 15.49
N ARG A 146 2.69 -17.44 14.61
CA ARG A 146 2.63 -17.17 13.17
C ARG A 146 1.26 -17.46 12.59
N SER A 147 0.59 -18.51 13.05
CA SER A 147 -0.76 -18.91 12.63
C SER A 147 -1.79 -17.82 12.92
N GLY A 148 -1.77 -17.26 14.14
CA GLY A 148 -2.63 -16.16 14.54
C GLY A 148 -2.32 -14.85 13.80
N GLN A 149 -1.04 -14.51 13.64
CA GLN A 149 -0.64 -13.32 12.89
C GLN A 149 -1.04 -13.40 11.41
N SER A 150 -0.86 -14.56 10.78
CA SER A 150 -1.31 -14.81 9.39
C SER A 150 -2.82 -14.72 9.25
N ALA A 151 -3.59 -15.31 10.19
CA ALA A 151 -5.04 -15.21 10.17
C ALA A 151 -5.51 -13.75 10.28
N LEU A 152 -4.98 -12.98 11.24
CA LEU A 152 -5.30 -11.55 11.37
C LEU A 152 -4.95 -10.75 10.11
N ALA A 153 -3.77 -11.00 9.53
CA ALA A 153 -3.35 -10.36 8.29
C ALA A 153 -4.29 -10.67 7.12
N ILE A 154 -4.75 -11.92 7.00
CA ILE A 154 -5.71 -12.33 5.98
C ILE A 154 -7.06 -11.65 6.20
N THR A 155 -7.59 -11.56 7.42
CA THR A 155 -8.90 -10.92 7.67
C THR A 155 -8.95 -9.47 7.21
N VAL A 156 -7.87 -8.71 7.40
CA VAL A 156 -7.77 -7.31 6.91
C VAL A 156 -7.87 -7.26 5.38
N LEU A 157 -7.25 -8.22 4.69
CA LEU A 157 -7.33 -8.32 3.23
C LEU A 157 -8.69 -8.84 2.75
N GLU A 158 -9.32 -9.75 3.49
CA GLU A 158 -10.67 -10.24 3.18
C GLU A 158 -11.72 -9.13 3.25
N ASP A 159 -11.58 -8.14 4.15
CA ASP A 159 -12.47 -6.96 4.16
C ASP A 159 -12.39 -6.18 2.83
N VAL A 160 -11.20 -6.09 2.24
CA VAL A 160 -11.02 -5.50 0.89
C VAL A 160 -11.73 -6.35 -0.16
N VAL A 161 -11.55 -7.67 -0.12
CA VAL A 161 -12.22 -8.60 -1.03
C VAL A 161 -13.74 -8.50 -0.88
N ALA A 162 -14.26 -8.35 0.34
CA ALA A 162 -15.67 -8.17 0.65
C ALA A 162 -16.26 -6.95 -0.04
N VAL A 163 -15.57 -5.82 0.02
CA VAL A 163 -16.01 -4.58 -0.63
C VAL A 163 -15.96 -4.70 -2.15
N VAL A 164 -14.92 -5.33 -2.69
CA VAL A 164 -14.83 -5.62 -4.12
C VAL A 164 -16.03 -6.47 -4.56
N MET A 165 -16.33 -7.55 -3.83
CA MET A 165 -17.47 -8.41 -4.17
C MET A 165 -18.81 -7.75 -3.95
N LEU A 166 -19.02 -6.97 -2.88
CA LEU A 166 -20.24 -6.17 -2.71
C LEU A 166 -20.48 -5.26 -3.91
N THR A 167 -19.39 -4.77 -4.51
CA THR A 167 -19.50 -3.91 -5.68
C THR A 167 -19.79 -4.69 -6.97
N VAL A 168 -19.10 -5.81 -7.19
CA VAL A 168 -19.34 -6.72 -8.31
C VAL A 168 -20.77 -7.29 -8.27
N LEU A 169 -21.22 -7.73 -7.10
CA LEU A 169 -22.57 -8.24 -6.89
C LEU A 169 -23.62 -7.13 -6.97
N GLY A 170 -23.28 -5.92 -6.51
CA GLY A 170 -24.16 -4.76 -6.54
C GLY A 170 -24.39 -4.19 -7.95
N SER A 171 -23.39 -4.29 -8.83
CA SER A 171 -23.51 -3.88 -10.24
C SER A 171 -24.27 -4.89 -11.09
N TYR A 172 -24.45 -6.12 -10.61
CA TYR A 172 -25.28 -7.11 -11.27
C TYR A 172 -26.75 -6.63 -11.34
N SER A 173 -27.33 -6.59 -12.53
CA SER A 173 -28.73 -6.25 -12.78
C SER A 173 -29.43 -7.35 -13.56
N LEU A 174 -30.63 -7.75 -13.09
CA LEU A 174 -31.47 -8.78 -13.72
C LEU A 174 -31.88 -8.44 -15.17
N GLU A 175 -31.85 -7.16 -15.55
CA GLU A 175 -32.22 -6.68 -16.90
C GLU A 175 -31.16 -7.01 -17.97
N SER A 176 -29.92 -7.32 -17.57
CA SER A 176 -28.87 -7.75 -18.50
C SER A 176 -28.95 -9.25 -18.78
N GLY A 177 -30.04 -9.67 -19.44
CA GLY A 177 -30.34 -11.06 -19.80
C GLY A 177 -29.40 -11.74 -20.81
N SER A 178 -28.20 -11.19 -21.07
CA SER A 178 -27.15 -11.88 -21.81
C SER A 178 -26.11 -12.42 -20.84
N GLY A 179 -26.16 -13.72 -20.57
CA GLY A 179 -25.19 -14.47 -19.75
C GLY A 179 -23.74 -14.49 -20.27
N ASN A 180 -23.42 -13.65 -21.26
CA ASN A 180 -22.07 -13.28 -21.72
C ASN A 180 -21.75 -11.82 -21.35
N GLY A 181 -22.33 -11.31 -20.26
CA GLY A 181 -22.04 -9.99 -19.74
C GLY A 181 -20.53 -9.81 -19.61
N ASP A 182 -20.01 -8.76 -20.22
CA ASP A 182 -18.59 -8.42 -20.24
C ASP A 182 -18.10 -8.17 -18.80
N VAL A 183 -17.79 -9.26 -18.07
CA VAL A 183 -17.27 -9.21 -16.70
C VAL A 183 -15.98 -8.41 -16.69
N ALA A 184 -15.20 -8.48 -17.76
CA ALA A 184 -14.02 -7.64 -17.95
C ALA A 184 -14.41 -6.17 -18.04
N GLY A 185 -15.45 -5.80 -18.80
CA GLY A 185 -16.01 -4.45 -18.85
C GLY A 185 -16.58 -3.95 -17.51
N LEU A 186 -17.28 -4.79 -16.75
CA LEU A 186 -17.77 -4.46 -15.40
C LEU A 186 -16.63 -4.26 -14.41
N LEU A 187 -15.62 -5.12 -14.43
CA LEU A 187 -14.42 -4.99 -13.59
C LEU A 187 -13.56 -3.79 -14.01
N ALA A 188 -13.47 -3.52 -15.31
CA ALA A 188 -12.74 -2.40 -15.86
C ALA A 188 -13.46 -1.08 -15.51
N GLY A 189 -14.79 -1.03 -15.62
CA GLY A 189 -15.63 0.07 -15.14
C GLY A 189 -15.50 0.27 -13.63
N LEU A 190 -15.53 -0.80 -12.85
CA LEU A 190 -15.37 -0.73 -11.41
C LEU A 190 -13.99 -0.21 -11.01
N SER A 191 -12.93 -0.84 -11.52
CA SER A 191 -11.55 -0.47 -11.21
C SER A 191 -11.28 0.99 -11.57
N ALA A 192 -11.74 1.42 -12.73
CA ALA A 192 -11.58 2.79 -13.19
C ALA A 192 -12.38 3.80 -12.35
N PHE A 193 -13.60 3.47 -11.92
CA PHE A 193 -14.36 4.31 -10.98
C PHE A 193 -13.64 4.45 -9.65
N VAL A 194 -13.21 3.32 -9.07
CA VAL A 194 -12.48 3.28 -7.80
C VAL A 194 -11.20 4.09 -7.89
N VAL A 195 -10.43 3.91 -8.96
CA VAL A 195 -9.17 4.63 -9.19
C VAL A 195 -9.40 6.13 -9.33
N LEU A 196 -10.38 6.52 -10.15
CA LEU A 196 -10.75 7.93 -10.30
C LEU A 196 -11.13 8.55 -8.96
N LEU A 197 -12.00 7.88 -8.20
CA LEU A 197 -12.53 8.39 -6.94
C LEU A 197 -11.44 8.42 -5.85
N VAL A 198 -10.54 7.42 -5.82
CA VAL A 198 -9.37 7.40 -4.94
C VAL A 198 -8.38 8.50 -5.30
N ILE A 199 -8.08 8.72 -6.59
CA ILE A 199 -7.18 9.80 -7.03
C ILE A 199 -7.79 11.16 -6.71
N MET A 200 -9.07 11.35 -7.03
CA MET A 200 -9.80 12.58 -6.72
C MET A 200 -9.80 12.83 -5.22
N GLY A 201 -10.09 11.80 -4.42
CA GLY A 201 -10.12 11.91 -2.97
C GLY A 201 -8.72 12.18 -2.37
N LEU A 202 -7.68 11.46 -2.78
CA LEU A 202 -6.29 11.69 -2.36
C LEU A 202 -5.76 13.06 -2.81
N TYR A 203 -6.29 13.63 -3.91
CA TYR A 203 -5.95 14.97 -4.37
C TYR A 203 -6.72 16.07 -3.61
N PHE A 204 -8.03 15.89 -3.44
CA PHE A 204 -8.93 16.93 -2.93
C PHE A 204 -9.02 16.93 -1.41
N ILE A 205 -9.16 15.77 -0.77
CA ILE A 205 -9.45 15.65 0.66
C ILE A 205 -8.25 16.11 1.51
N PRO A 206 -6.98 15.74 1.25
CA PRO A 206 -5.86 16.27 2.02
C PRO A 206 -5.70 17.78 1.87
N ARG A 207 -6.01 18.35 0.69
CA ARG A 207 -5.99 19.81 0.49
C ARG A 207 -7.10 20.51 1.26
N LEU A 208 -8.30 19.91 1.30
CA LEU A 208 -9.41 20.40 2.10
C LEU A 208 -9.05 20.39 3.59
N MET A 209 -8.47 19.29 4.08
CA MET A 209 -8.04 19.15 5.48
C MET A 209 -6.93 20.14 5.85
N ARG A 210 -5.86 20.29 5.04
CA ARG A 210 -4.76 21.24 5.32
C ARG A 210 -5.20 22.69 5.36
N LYS A 211 -6.18 23.09 4.53
CA LYS A 211 -6.78 24.44 4.58
C LYS A 211 -7.56 24.69 5.87
N MET A 212 -8.10 23.63 6.47
CA MET A 212 -8.80 23.71 7.75
C MET A 212 -7.82 23.71 8.93
N GLU A 213 -6.69 23.00 8.86
CA GLU A 213 -5.71 22.90 9.96
C GLU A 213 -5.15 24.22 10.48
N THR A 214 -5.16 25.28 9.66
CA THR A 214 -4.66 26.58 10.12
C THR A 214 -5.66 27.34 11.00
N ARG A 215 -6.93 26.89 11.10
CA ARG A 215 -8.02 27.60 11.82
C ARG A 215 -9.19 26.76 12.38
N ALA A 216 -9.28 25.45 12.15
CA ALA A 216 -10.51 24.70 12.39
C ALA A 216 -10.54 23.88 13.69
N ASP A 217 -11.65 24.02 14.43
CA ASP A 217 -12.00 23.17 15.56
C ASP A 217 -12.27 21.71 15.12
N PRO A 218 -12.01 20.71 15.99
CA PRO A 218 -12.32 19.30 15.72
C PRO A 218 -13.78 19.04 15.31
N GLU A 219 -14.71 19.89 15.77
CA GLU A 219 -16.12 19.86 15.41
C GLU A 219 -16.33 20.16 13.93
N LEU A 220 -15.70 21.23 13.41
CA LEU A 220 -15.79 21.61 11.99
C LEU A 220 -15.17 20.53 11.11
N GLN A 221 -14.05 19.94 11.53
CA GLN A 221 -13.44 18.81 10.83
C GLN A 221 -14.42 17.62 10.73
N THR A 222 -15.11 17.30 11.82
CA THR A 222 -16.08 16.19 11.86
C THR A 222 -17.26 16.46 10.92
N ILE A 223 -17.78 17.68 10.91
CA ILE A 223 -18.87 18.10 10.01
C ILE A 223 -18.43 18.00 8.54
N VAL A 224 -17.25 18.52 8.20
CA VAL A 224 -16.75 18.50 6.82
C VAL A 224 -16.45 17.08 6.36
N VAL A 225 -15.79 16.25 7.18
CA VAL A 225 -15.56 14.83 6.83
C VAL A 225 -16.89 14.09 6.68
N SER A 226 -17.89 14.38 7.50
CA SER A 226 -19.23 13.79 7.37
C SER A 226 -19.91 14.21 6.06
N GLY A 227 -19.81 15.49 5.69
CA GLY A 227 -20.31 15.99 4.41
C GLY A 227 -19.63 15.30 3.22
N VAL A 228 -18.30 15.14 3.26
CA VAL A 228 -17.55 14.41 2.24
C VAL A 228 -17.92 12.92 2.25
N LEU A 229 -18.18 12.32 3.41
CA LEU A 229 -18.62 10.93 3.55
C LEU A 229 -19.92 10.66 2.80
N PHE A 230 -20.94 11.48 3.04
CA PHE A 230 -22.20 11.36 2.34
C PHE A 230 -22.07 11.71 0.85
N LEU A 231 -21.26 12.72 0.49
CA LEU A 231 -21.01 13.06 -0.91
C LEU A 231 -20.39 11.88 -1.67
N MET A 232 -19.40 11.21 -1.08
CA MET A 232 -18.73 10.06 -1.69
C MET A 232 -19.65 8.86 -1.82
N ALA A 233 -20.49 8.59 -0.81
CA ALA A 233 -21.53 7.58 -0.88
C ALA A 233 -22.54 7.87 -2.01
N LEU A 234 -22.97 9.13 -2.17
CA LEU A 234 -23.88 9.54 -3.25
C LEU A 234 -23.24 9.46 -4.63
N LEU A 235 -21.95 9.79 -4.77
CA LEU A 235 -21.21 9.62 -6.03
C LEU A 235 -21.13 8.15 -6.44
N ALA A 236 -20.93 7.24 -5.49
CA ALA A 236 -20.94 5.80 -5.74
C ALA A 236 -22.32 5.33 -6.24
N VAL A 237 -23.41 5.75 -5.59
CA VAL A 237 -24.78 5.41 -6.04
C VAL A 237 -25.08 5.97 -7.43
N LYS A 238 -24.70 7.22 -7.71
CA LYS A 238 -24.89 7.82 -9.05
C LYS A 238 -24.11 7.11 -10.15
N ALA A 239 -23.01 6.46 -9.81
CA ALA A 239 -22.22 5.64 -10.73
C ALA A 239 -22.73 4.19 -10.85
N GLY A 240 -23.84 3.85 -10.17
CA GLY A 240 -24.43 2.51 -10.21
C GLY A 240 -23.86 1.53 -9.19
N TYR A 241 -23.12 2.01 -8.18
CA TYR A 241 -22.51 1.20 -7.12
C TYR A 241 -23.21 1.38 -5.76
N SER A 242 -22.79 0.63 -4.75
CA SER A 242 -23.39 0.68 -3.40
C SER A 242 -22.96 1.93 -2.60
N LEU A 243 -23.82 2.37 -1.67
CA LEU A 243 -23.50 3.39 -0.66
C LEU A 243 -22.23 3.02 0.15
N ALA A 244 -22.10 1.73 0.45
CA ALA A 244 -20.98 1.16 1.20
C ALA A 244 -19.62 1.42 0.53
N LEU A 245 -19.53 1.32 -0.81
CA LEU A 245 -18.29 1.54 -1.53
C LEU A 245 -17.76 2.97 -1.34
N GLY A 246 -18.61 3.98 -1.53
CA GLY A 246 -18.19 5.38 -1.40
C GLY A 246 -17.73 5.70 0.03
N ALA A 247 -18.44 5.16 1.03
CA ALA A 247 -18.10 5.31 2.43
C ALA A 247 -16.77 4.66 2.80
N TYR A 248 -16.56 3.42 2.35
CA TYR A 248 -15.33 2.68 2.54
C TYR A 248 -14.13 3.35 1.87
N LEU A 249 -14.28 3.80 0.62
CA LEU A 249 -13.20 4.47 -0.11
C LEU A 249 -12.79 5.77 0.58
N LEU A 250 -13.75 6.55 1.09
CA LEU A 250 -13.39 7.72 1.90
C LEU A 250 -12.60 7.31 3.15
N GLY A 251 -13.04 6.26 3.86
CA GLY A 251 -12.33 5.75 5.04
C GLY A 251 -10.88 5.37 4.71
N ALA A 252 -10.66 4.62 3.63
CA ALA A 252 -9.33 4.22 3.18
C ALA A 252 -8.47 5.43 2.76
N ILE A 253 -9.06 6.44 2.15
CA ILE A 253 -8.36 7.68 1.77
C ILE A 253 -7.96 8.49 3.02
N VAL A 254 -8.85 8.61 4.01
CA VAL A 254 -8.55 9.27 5.28
C VAL A 254 -7.52 8.48 6.09
N ALA A 255 -7.49 7.15 5.96
CA ALA A 255 -6.53 6.29 6.66
C ALA A 255 -5.06 6.59 6.28
N GLU A 256 -4.83 7.18 5.11
CA GLU A 256 -3.49 7.61 4.64
C GLU A 256 -3.09 9.01 5.11
N MET A 257 -4.00 9.75 5.75
CA MET A 257 -3.75 11.11 6.17
C MET A 257 -3.14 11.15 7.59
N PRO A 258 -2.26 12.12 7.89
CA PRO A 258 -1.77 12.34 9.25
C PRO A 258 -2.89 12.53 10.28
N GLN A 259 -4.03 13.07 9.84
CA GLN A 259 -5.19 13.39 10.67
C GLN A 259 -6.09 12.18 10.96
N LYS A 260 -5.76 10.97 10.48
CA LYS A 260 -6.55 9.74 10.70
C LYS A 260 -6.98 9.60 12.16
N GLY A 261 -6.06 9.74 13.11
CA GLY A 261 -6.35 9.54 14.54
C GLY A 261 -7.33 10.56 15.13
N GLY A 262 -7.42 11.77 14.55
CA GLY A 262 -8.44 12.75 14.91
C GLY A 262 -9.82 12.33 14.40
N VAL A 263 -9.90 12.00 13.11
CA VAL A 263 -11.13 11.55 12.45
C VAL A 263 -11.66 10.25 13.06
N GLU A 264 -10.80 9.27 13.30
CA GLU A 264 -11.19 7.99 13.91
C GLU A 264 -11.81 8.19 15.30
N ARG A 265 -11.26 9.08 16.12
CA ARG A 265 -11.83 9.43 17.42
C ARG A 265 -13.20 10.10 17.28
N SER A 266 -13.31 11.12 16.41
CA SER A 266 -14.57 11.83 16.20
C SER A 266 -15.70 10.95 15.67
N PHE A 267 -15.39 9.96 14.84
CA PHE A 267 -16.39 9.09 14.21
C PHE A 267 -16.63 7.78 14.97
N SER A 268 -15.80 7.42 15.95
CA SER A 268 -15.94 6.18 16.71
C SER A 268 -17.33 6.02 17.32
N GLY A 269 -17.85 7.05 17.99
CA GLY A 269 -19.18 7.02 18.61
C GLY A 269 -20.32 6.91 17.60
N MET A 270 -20.25 7.64 16.47
CA MET A 270 -21.25 7.53 15.40
C MET A 270 -21.25 6.14 14.77
N ARG A 271 -20.06 5.60 14.48
CA ARG A 271 -19.90 4.23 13.98
C ARG A 271 -20.55 3.24 14.93
N ASP A 272 -20.23 3.27 16.21
CA ASP A 272 -20.71 2.28 17.18
C ASP A 272 -22.23 2.41 17.41
N LEU A 273 -22.77 3.63 17.47
CA LEU A 273 -24.21 3.87 17.61
C LEU A 273 -24.98 3.39 16.37
N PHE A 274 -24.62 3.86 15.18
CA PHE A 274 -25.37 3.52 13.98
C PHE A 274 -25.11 2.08 13.49
N SER A 275 -23.96 1.48 13.80
CA SER A 275 -23.76 0.05 13.54
C SER A 275 -24.69 -0.82 14.39
N SER A 276 -24.97 -0.43 15.64
CA SER A 276 -25.97 -1.14 16.45
C SER A 276 -27.37 -1.08 15.81
N VAL A 277 -27.78 0.10 15.32
CA VAL A 277 -29.05 0.28 14.58
C VAL A 277 -29.06 -0.58 13.32
N PHE A 278 -27.95 -0.62 12.57
CA PHE A 278 -27.83 -1.44 11.37
C PHE A 278 -28.03 -2.93 11.65
N PHE A 279 -27.34 -3.48 12.65
CA PHE A 279 -27.47 -4.90 12.99
C PHE A 279 -28.81 -5.23 13.64
N VAL A 280 -29.41 -4.31 14.42
CA VAL A 280 -30.76 -4.51 14.93
C VAL A 280 -31.78 -4.54 13.78
N SER A 281 -31.65 -3.63 12.81
CA SER A 281 -32.48 -3.64 11.60
C SER A 281 -32.37 -4.95 10.83
N ILE A 282 -31.16 -5.50 10.74
CA ILE A 282 -30.92 -6.82 10.17
C ILE A 282 -31.67 -7.89 10.97
N GLY A 283 -31.55 -7.87 12.31
CA GLY A 283 -32.24 -8.80 13.18
C GLY A 283 -33.77 -8.77 13.05
N MET A 284 -34.36 -7.59 12.83
CA MET A 284 -35.81 -7.44 12.66
C MET A 284 -36.35 -8.06 11.38
N MET A 285 -35.52 -8.21 10.34
CA MET A 285 -35.88 -8.88 9.09
C MET A 285 -35.89 -10.42 9.20
N ILE A 286 -35.42 -10.96 10.33
CA ILE A 286 -35.35 -12.40 10.52
C ILE A 286 -36.69 -12.92 11.04
N GLU A 287 -37.34 -13.72 10.23
CA GLU A 287 -38.50 -14.49 10.62
C GLU A 287 -38.07 -15.83 11.26
N VAL A 288 -38.29 -15.97 12.56
CA VAL A 288 -37.87 -17.18 13.33
C VAL A 288 -38.52 -18.45 12.77
N GLN A 289 -39.76 -18.34 12.30
CA GLN A 289 -40.48 -19.46 11.70
C GLN A 289 -39.82 -19.93 10.40
N LEU A 290 -39.48 -18.99 9.51
CA LEU A 290 -38.74 -19.28 8.29
C LEU A 290 -37.35 -19.86 8.59
N MET A 291 -36.69 -19.37 9.65
CA MET A 291 -35.40 -19.89 10.11
C MET A 291 -35.48 -21.35 10.57
N LEU A 292 -36.60 -21.75 11.19
CA LEU A 292 -36.88 -23.15 11.49
C LEU A 292 -37.09 -23.94 10.20
N ASP A 293 -37.86 -23.46 9.22
CA ASP A 293 -38.07 -24.22 7.99
C ASP A 293 -36.76 -24.50 7.21
N VAL A 294 -35.80 -23.56 7.28
CA VAL A 294 -34.50 -23.66 6.60
C VAL A 294 -33.35 -24.16 7.49
N TRP A 295 -33.62 -24.63 8.72
CA TRP A 295 -32.58 -25.14 9.63
C TRP A 295 -31.66 -26.22 9.00
N PRO A 296 -32.16 -27.13 8.12
CA PRO A 296 -31.28 -28.10 7.46
C PRO A 296 -30.26 -27.42 6.54
N TRP A 297 -30.66 -26.35 5.84
CA TRP A 297 -29.76 -25.56 4.99
C TRP A 297 -28.74 -24.79 5.81
N ILE A 298 -29.13 -24.27 6.98
CA ILE A 298 -28.20 -23.62 7.92
C ILE A 298 -27.11 -24.59 8.36
N LEU A 299 -27.47 -25.83 8.73
CA LEU A 299 -26.49 -26.85 9.10
C LEU A 299 -25.63 -27.29 7.91
N ALA A 300 -26.24 -27.56 6.76
CA ALA A 300 -25.54 -28.05 5.58
C ALA A 300 -24.52 -27.01 5.06
N LEU A 301 -24.96 -25.76 4.87
CA LEU A 301 -24.07 -24.67 4.45
C LEU A 301 -23.11 -24.28 5.56
N GLY A 302 -23.51 -24.36 6.83
CA GLY A 302 -22.63 -24.16 7.98
C GLY A 302 -21.46 -25.14 7.99
N LEU A 303 -21.75 -26.43 7.88
CA LEU A 303 -20.73 -27.48 7.85
C LEU A 303 -19.86 -27.36 6.60
N PHE A 304 -20.48 -27.11 5.44
CA PHE A 304 -19.74 -26.83 4.21
C PHE A 304 -18.78 -25.65 4.39
N THR A 305 -19.23 -24.56 5.01
CA THR A 305 -18.41 -23.36 5.24
C THR A 305 -17.23 -23.65 6.16
N LEU A 306 -17.46 -24.35 7.28
CA LEU A 306 -16.40 -24.71 8.22
C LEU A 306 -15.29 -25.52 7.54
N VAL A 307 -15.66 -26.47 6.68
CA VAL A 307 -14.70 -27.33 5.96
C VAL A 307 -14.08 -26.58 4.78
N ALA A 308 -14.90 -26.05 3.88
CA ALA A 308 -14.47 -25.42 2.64
C ALA A 308 -13.55 -24.22 2.90
N ARG A 309 -13.88 -23.34 3.85
CA ARG A 309 -13.02 -22.19 4.18
C ARG A 309 -11.71 -22.62 4.80
N SER A 310 -11.75 -23.56 5.75
CA SER A 310 -10.53 -24.05 6.40
C SER A 310 -9.57 -24.67 5.39
N LEU A 311 -10.10 -25.44 4.42
CA LEU A 311 -9.31 -26.05 3.36
C LEU A 311 -8.82 -25.00 2.35
N ALA A 312 -9.70 -24.13 1.86
CA ALA A 312 -9.36 -23.11 0.87
C ALA A 312 -8.26 -22.15 1.35
N THR A 313 -8.44 -21.58 2.55
CA THR A 313 -7.50 -20.61 3.11
C THR A 313 -6.21 -21.27 3.60
N GLY A 314 -6.29 -22.45 4.20
CA GLY A 314 -5.12 -23.24 4.60
C GLY A 314 -4.28 -23.67 3.38
N PHE A 315 -4.93 -24.15 2.32
CA PHE A 315 -4.25 -24.54 1.09
C PHE A 315 -3.65 -23.33 0.36
N ALA A 316 -4.34 -22.20 0.32
CA ALA A 316 -3.79 -20.97 -0.23
C ALA A 316 -2.51 -20.52 0.48
N LEU A 317 -2.46 -20.63 1.81
CA LEU A 317 -1.26 -20.32 2.60
C LEU A 317 -0.10 -21.29 2.28
N ILE A 318 -0.38 -22.57 2.11
CA ILE A 318 0.60 -23.59 1.69
C ILE A 318 1.18 -23.25 0.32
N LEU A 319 0.35 -22.89 -0.65
CA LEU A 319 0.80 -22.53 -2.00
C LEU A 319 1.73 -21.32 -2.01
N VAL A 320 1.60 -20.43 -1.03
CA VAL A 320 2.44 -19.24 -0.94
C VAL A 320 3.71 -19.47 -0.10
N GLY A 321 3.94 -20.70 0.35
CA GLY A 321 5.15 -21.10 1.07
C GLY A 321 5.05 -21.01 2.59
N THR A 322 3.84 -20.89 3.13
CA THR A 322 3.63 -20.95 4.59
C THR A 322 3.73 -22.41 5.05
N PRO A 323 4.50 -22.72 6.11
CA PRO A 323 4.65 -24.08 6.60
C PRO A 323 3.29 -24.76 6.82
N PRO A 324 3.09 -26.03 6.37
CA PRO A 324 1.77 -26.68 6.37
C PRO A 324 1.05 -26.66 7.73
N HIS A 325 1.77 -26.92 8.83
CA HIS A 325 1.21 -26.84 10.18
C HIS A 325 0.63 -25.44 10.49
N VAL A 326 1.41 -24.39 10.21
CA VAL A 326 1.00 -22.98 10.42
C VAL A 326 -0.18 -22.62 9.52
N ALA A 327 -0.13 -23.07 8.26
CA ALA A 327 -1.15 -22.79 7.26
C ALA A 327 -2.50 -23.45 7.60
N ARG A 328 -2.50 -24.73 7.99
CA ARG A 328 -3.72 -25.44 8.41
C ARG A 328 -4.31 -24.84 9.68
N ARG A 329 -3.46 -24.50 10.66
CA ARG A 329 -3.89 -23.81 11.89
C ARG A 329 -4.52 -22.46 11.58
N ALA A 330 -3.91 -21.66 10.70
CA ALA A 330 -4.47 -20.39 10.26
C ALA A 330 -5.79 -20.57 9.49
N GLY A 331 -5.91 -21.59 8.65
CA GLY A 331 -7.16 -21.91 7.95
C GLY A 331 -8.31 -22.23 8.89
N LEU A 332 -8.05 -23.01 9.95
CA LEU A 332 -9.04 -23.29 11.00
C LEU A 332 -9.47 -22.03 11.76
N LEU A 333 -8.59 -21.04 11.89
CA LEU A 333 -8.93 -19.76 12.53
C LEU A 333 -9.84 -18.88 11.63
N LEU A 334 -9.78 -19.04 10.30
CA LEU A 334 -10.48 -18.22 9.29
C LEU A 334 -11.89 -18.71 8.93
N THR A 335 -12.52 -19.47 9.80
CA THR A 335 -13.86 -20.05 9.57
C THR A 335 -15.06 -19.19 9.98
N PRO A 336 -15.03 -18.33 11.02
CA PRO A 336 -16.20 -17.54 11.42
C PRO A 336 -16.61 -16.54 10.35
N LEU A 337 -17.89 -16.55 9.95
CA LEU A 337 -18.45 -15.52 9.08
C LEU A 337 -18.79 -14.24 9.86
N GLY A 338 -18.87 -13.11 9.17
CA GLY A 338 -18.94 -11.78 9.78
C GLY A 338 -20.03 -10.86 9.25
N GLU A 339 -19.89 -9.57 9.54
CA GLU A 339 -20.83 -8.54 9.13
C GLU A 339 -21.09 -8.47 7.62
N PHE A 340 -20.04 -8.67 6.81
CA PHE A 340 -20.13 -8.64 5.35
C PHE A 340 -21.01 -9.74 4.77
N THR A 341 -21.06 -10.91 5.42
CA THR A 341 -21.95 -12.01 5.06
C THR A 341 -23.41 -11.53 5.06
N PHE A 342 -23.84 -10.78 6.09
CA PHE A 342 -25.21 -10.27 6.15
C PHE A 342 -25.49 -9.19 5.11
N VAL A 343 -24.52 -8.29 4.88
CA VAL A 343 -24.65 -7.22 3.89
C VAL A 343 -24.82 -7.82 2.48
N ILE A 344 -24.03 -8.84 2.15
CA ILE A 344 -24.09 -9.53 0.84
C ILE A 344 -25.40 -10.31 0.69
N ALA A 345 -25.86 -10.98 1.75
CA ALA A 345 -27.16 -11.67 1.72
C ALA A 345 -28.31 -10.70 1.44
N GLN A 346 -28.36 -9.57 2.16
CA GLN A 346 -29.39 -8.54 1.96
C GLN A 346 -29.33 -7.96 0.55
N LEU A 347 -28.14 -7.73 0.02
CA LEU A 347 -27.96 -7.26 -1.34
C LEU A 347 -28.52 -8.27 -2.36
N GLY A 348 -28.28 -9.57 -2.17
CA GLY A 348 -28.79 -10.62 -3.05
C GLY A 348 -30.32 -10.76 -3.00
N VAL A 349 -30.91 -10.64 -1.81
CA VAL A 349 -32.37 -10.69 -1.62
C VAL A 349 -33.05 -9.43 -2.15
N SER A 350 -32.52 -8.25 -1.86
CA SER A 350 -33.07 -6.98 -2.39
C SER A 350 -32.98 -6.88 -3.92
N LYS A 351 -31.94 -7.47 -4.52
CA LYS A 351 -31.78 -7.61 -5.97
C LYS A 351 -32.60 -8.76 -6.56
N GLN A 352 -33.38 -9.50 -5.77
CA GLN A 352 -34.17 -10.66 -6.19
C GLN A 352 -33.35 -11.77 -6.89
N VAL A 353 -32.03 -11.80 -6.68
CA VAL A 353 -31.15 -12.87 -7.18
C VAL A 353 -31.17 -14.07 -6.23
N LEU A 354 -31.28 -13.79 -4.93
CA LEU A 354 -31.45 -14.80 -3.89
C LEU A 354 -32.91 -14.81 -3.40
N PRO A 355 -33.51 -15.99 -3.16
CA PRO A 355 -34.78 -16.10 -2.47
C PRO A 355 -34.74 -15.47 -1.06
N PRO A 356 -35.86 -14.97 -0.52
CA PRO A 356 -35.90 -14.37 0.82
C PRO A 356 -35.34 -15.26 1.94
N GLU A 357 -35.50 -16.57 1.81
CA GLU A 357 -34.95 -17.61 2.70
C GLU A 357 -33.42 -17.57 2.85
N PHE A 358 -32.68 -17.06 1.86
CA PHE A 358 -31.21 -17.00 1.94
C PHE A 358 -30.72 -16.00 2.98
N TYR A 359 -31.54 -15.04 3.37
CA TYR A 359 -31.21 -14.10 4.41
C TYR A 359 -31.11 -14.76 5.80
N PRO A 360 -32.16 -15.42 6.34
CA PRO A 360 -32.05 -16.15 7.60
C PRO A 360 -31.05 -17.32 7.52
N ILE A 361 -30.85 -17.93 6.33
CA ILE A 361 -29.78 -18.92 6.14
C ILE A 361 -28.40 -18.29 6.39
N ALA A 362 -28.09 -17.14 5.79
CA ALA A 362 -26.82 -16.45 5.99
C ALA A 362 -26.59 -16.06 7.46
N VAL A 363 -27.65 -15.58 8.12
CA VAL A 363 -27.58 -15.25 9.56
C VAL A 363 -27.33 -16.50 10.40
N GLY A 364 -28.09 -17.56 10.18
CA GLY A 364 -27.93 -18.83 10.88
C GLY A 364 -26.56 -19.45 10.69
N VAL A 365 -26.03 -19.45 9.47
CA VAL A 365 -24.68 -19.95 9.15
C VAL A 365 -23.61 -19.14 9.89
N SER A 366 -23.76 -17.81 9.96
CA SER A 366 -22.83 -16.97 10.71
C SER A 366 -22.88 -17.24 12.21
N ILE A 367 -24.07 -17.32 12.80
CA ILE A 367 -24.22 -17.67 14.23
C ILE A 367 -23.60 -19.05 14.51
N LEU A 368 -23.90 -20.04 13.65
CA LEU A 368 -23.36 -21.39 13.78
C LEU A 368 -21.83 -21.38 13.70
N THR A 369 -21.25 -20.71 12.70
CA THR A 369 -19.78 -20.66 12.56
C THR A 369 -19.13 -19.92 13.72
N VAL A 370 -19.72 -18.83 14.22
CA VAL A 370 -19.21 -18.09 15.40
C VAL A 370 -19.24 -18.95 16.67
N LEU A 371 -20.26 -19.79 16.85
CA LEU A 371 -20.37 -20.68 18.02
C LEU A 371 -19.46 -21.91 17.91
N VAL A 372 -19.37 -22.50 16.73
CA VAL A 372 -18.64 -23.76 16.50
C VAL A 372 -17.13 -23.54 16.33
N SER A 373 -16.71 -22.44 15.70
CA SER A 373 -15.29 -22.21 15.40
C SER A 373 -14.38 -22.16 16.65
N PRO A 374 -14.75 -21.53 17.78
CA PRO A 374 -13.94 -21.58 19.00
C PRO A 374 -13.81 -23.00 19.57
N LEU A 375 -14.86 -23.82 19.47
CA LEU A 375 -14.84 -25.21 19.93
C LEU A 375 -13.89 -26.07 19.11
N ILE A 376 -13.94 -25.92 17.78
CA ILE A 376 -13.00 -26.58 16.84
C ILE A 376 -11.58 -26.12 17.15
N ASN A 377 -11.35 -24.81 17.25
CA ASN A 377 -9.99 -24.28 17.42
C ASN A 377 -9.36 -24.65 18.77
N ARG A 378 -10.16 -24.81 19.84
CA ARG A 378 -9.67 -25.28 21.15
C ARG A 378 -9.15 -26.72 21.11
N HIS A 379 -9.70 -27.55 20.23
CA HIS A 379 -9.30 -28.95 20.04
C HIS A 379 -8.56 -29.18 18.72
N ALA A 380 -8.07 -28.12 18.08
CA ALA A 380 -7.44 -28.24 16.77
C ALA A 380 -6.04 -28.84 16.83
N GLU A 381 -5.30 -28.73 17.94
CA GLU A 381 -3.94 -29.29 18.02
C GLU A 381 -3.95 -30.82 17.87
N PRO A 382 -4.75 -31.60 18.63
CA PRO A 382 -4.88 -33.05 18.40
C PRO A 382 -5.36 -33.38 16.97
N PHE A 383 -6.27 -32.58 16.43
CA PHE A 383 -6.82 -32.78 15.09
C PHE A 383 -5.76 -32.56 14.00
N LEU A 384 -4.93 -31.52 14.12
CA LEU A 384 -3.85 -31.22 13.19
C LEU A 384 -2.75 -32.29 13.25
N VAL A 385 -2.38 -32.75 14.45
CA VAL A 385 -1.42 -33.85 14.63
C VAL A 385 -1.95 -35.15 14.02
N TRP A 386 -3.24 -35.45 14.19
CA TRP A 386 -3.87 -36.61 13.57
C TRP A 386 -3.83 -36.53 12.04
N ILE A 387 -4.09 -35.35 11.46
CA ILE A 387 -3.94 -35.11 10.01
C ILE A 387 -2.50 -35.39 9.58
N GLU A 388 -1.51 -34.87 10.31
CA GLU A 388 -0.09 -35.02 9.97
C GLU A 388 0.40 -36.46 10.05
N GLN A 389 -0.10 -37.25 11.01
CA GLN A 389 0.24 -38.66 11.16
C GLN A 389 -0.39 -39.54 10.08
N ASN A 390 -1.61 -39.19 9.64
CA ASN A 390 -2.35 -39.96 8.63
C ASN A 390 -2.12 -39.46 7.20
N GLU A 391 -1.34 -38.40 7.02
CA GLU A 391 -1.08 -37.84 5.69
C GLU A 391 -0.22 -38.81 4.87
N PRO A 392 -0.61 -39.14 3.63
CA PRO A 392 0.18 -40.03 2.80
C PRO A 392 1.59 -39.49 2.59
N ALA A 393 2.61 -40.35 2.70
CA ALA A 393 4.01 -39.96 2.57
C ALA A 393 4.37 -39.29 1.23
N TRP A 394 3.56 -39.47 0.18
CA TRP A 394 3.74 -38.76 -1.09
C TRP A 394 3.33 -37.28 -1.02
N VAL A 395 2.29 -36.94 -0.24
CA VAL A 395 1.84 -35.55 -0.04
C VAL A 395 2.89 -34.77 0.73
N ASN A 396 3.35 -35.31 1.86
CA ASN A 396 4.35 -34.64 2.70
C ASN A 396 5.67 -34.42 1.92
N ARG A 397 6.14 -35.43 1.17
CA ARG A 397 7.30 -35.28 0.28
C ARG A 397 7.09 -34.24 -0.81
N GLY A 398 5.91 -34.21 -1.44
CA GLY A 398 5.57 -33.21 -2.45
C GLY A 398 5.55 -31.78 -1.89
N LEU A 399 4.93 -31.59 -0.73
CA LEU A 399 4.90 -30.29 -0.03
C LEU A 399 6.30 -29.84 0.37
N ALA A 400 7.14 -30.75 0.88
CA ALA A 400 8.53 -30.46 1.24
C ALA A 400 9.36 -30.08 0.00
N MET A 401 9.23 -30.81 -1.12
CA MET A 401 9.89 -30.45 -2.38
C MET A 401 9.45 -29.08 -2.88
N TYR A 402 8.15 -28.79 -2.84
CA TYR A 402 7.60 -27.49 -3.25
C TYR A 402 8.12 -26.33 -2.39
N HIS A 403 8.15 -26.49 -1.06
CA HIS A 403 8.69 -25.46 -0.16
C HIS A 403 10.19 -25.25 -0.34
N ASN A 404 10.95 -26.33 -0.53
CA ASN A 404 12.38 -26.23 -0.80
C ASN A 404 12.66 -25.54 -2.15
N TRP A 405 11.85 -25.83 -3.17
CA TRP A 405 11.90 -25.15 -4.46
C TRP A 405 11.57 -23.65 -4.30
N LEU A 406 10.48 -23.31 -3.60
CA LEU A 406 10.14 -21.92 -3.29
C LEU A 406 11.25 -21.18 -2.52
N ALA A 407 11.87 -21.82 -1.53
CA ALA A 407 12.96 -21.24 -0.76
C ALA A 407 14.17 -20.89 -1.65
N GLN A 408 14.50 -21.75 -2.63
CA GLN A 408 15.53 -21.46 -3.62
C GLN A 408 15.20 -20.23 -4.48
N PHE A 409 13.92 -19.98 -4.79
CA PHE A 409 13.49 -18.76 -5.50
C PHE A 409 13.47 -17.51 -4.61
N ALA A 410 13.15 -17.65 -3.33
CA ALA A 410 13.14 -16.54 -2.38
C ALA A 410 14.55 -15.99 -2.11
N ASP A 411 15.56 -16.87 -2.00
CA ASP A 411 16.97 -16.49 -1.81
C ASP A 411 17.59 -15.84 -3.04
N LEU A 412 17.06 -16.09 -4.24
CA LEU A 412 17.45 -15.36 -5.46
C LEU A 412 16.97 -13.89 -5.44
N GLY A 413 16.00 -13.52 -4.60
CA GLY A 413 15.37 -12.20 -4.61
C GLY A 413 15.84 -11.21 -3.53
N SER A 414 16.50 -11.68 -2.46
CA SER A 414 16.91 -10.83 -1.32
C SER A 414 18.27 -10.16 -1.53
N ASN A 415 19.17 -10.77 -2.31
CA ASN A 415 20.56 -10.32 -2.47
C ASN A 415 20.89 -9.81 -3.88
N GLN A 416 19.88 -9.62 -4.73
CA GLN A 416 20.07 -9.34 -6.16
C GLN A 416 19.45 -7.98 -6.53
N LEU A 417 20.33 -6.98 -6.64
CA LEU A 417 20.07 -5.56 -6.97
C LEU A 417 19.00 -5.34 -8.05
N TRP A 418 18.91 -6.23 -9.04
CA TRP A 418 17.97 -6.13 -10.16
C TRP A 418 16.49 -6.26 -9.77
N TRP A 419 16.14 -7.10 -8.78
CA TRP A 419 14.73 -7.29 -8.37
C TRP A 419 14.22 -6.09 -7.57
N GLN A 420 15.11 -5.47 -6.79
CA GLN A 420 14.83 -4.22 -6.09
C GLN A 420 14.66 -3.07 -7.10
N LEU A 421 15.50 -3.05 -8.14
CA LEU A 421 15.45 -2.08 -9.24
C LEU A 421 14.36 -2.36 -10.29
N SER A 422 13.63 -3.47 -10.26
CA SER A 422 12.54 -3.76 -11.21
C SER A 422 11.16 -3.62 -10.58
N LYS A 423 11.00 -3.95 -9.29
CA LYS A 423 9.71 -3.86 -8.58
C LYS A 423 9.09 -2.48 -8.63
N LYS A 424 9.89 -1.43 -8.42
CA LYS A 424 9.41 -0.04 -8.43
C LYS A 424 8.84 0.34 -9.81
N GLN A 425 9.52 -0.05 -10.88
CA GLN A 425 9.18 0.26 -12.26
C GLN A 425 7.94 -0.52 -12.68
N VAL A 426 7.84 -1.80 -12.31
CA VAL A 426 6.66 -2.63 -12.59
C VAL A 426 5.43 -2.09 -11.86
N LEU A 427 5.55 -1.73 -10.57
CA LEU A 427 4.44 -1.14 -9.81
C LEU A 427 4.00 0.20 -10.41
N GLN A 428 4.96 1.04 -10.82
CA GLN A 428 4.67 2.33 -11.44
C GLN A 428 3.98 2.16 -12.80
N ILE A 429 4.44 1.24 -13.66
CA ILE A 429 3.79 0.91 -14.93
C ILE A 429 2.36 0.43 -14.68
N ALA A 430 2.15 -0.45 -13.69
CA ALA A 430 0.82 -0.95 -13.36
C ALA A 430 -0.13 0.17 -12.92
N LEU A 431 0.32 1.08 -12.05
CA LEU A 431 -0.48 2.23 -11.60
C LEU A 431 -0.81 3.20 -12.74
N GLU A 432 0.16 3.52 -13.60
CA GLU A 432 -0.04 4.42 -14.74
C GLU A 432 -0.95 3.79 -15.81
N ALA A 433 -0.80 2.49 -16.08
CA ALA A 433 -1.68 1.77 -16.99
C ALA A 433 -3.11 1.69 -16.44
N LEU A 434 -3.28 1.44 -15.15
CA LEU A 434 -4.58 1.45 -14.48
C LEU A 434 -5.26 2.83 -14.58
N PHE A 435 -4.50 3.91 -14.35
CA PHE A 435 -5.01 5.27 -14.48
C PHE A 435 -5.46 5.61 -15.90
N VAL A 436 -4.65 5.28 -16.91
CA VAL A 436 -4.99 5.49 -18.32
C VAL A 436 -6.20 4.65 -18.72
N SER A 437 -6.23 3.38 -18.35
CA SER A 437 -7.40 2.52 -18.57
C SER A 437 -8.64 3.18 -18.00
N GLY A 438 -8.56 3.71 -16.78
CA GLY A 438 -9.73 4.28 -16.14
C GLY A 438 -10.21 5.61 -16.70
N MET A 439 -9.29 6.48 -17.12
CA MET A 439 -9.65 7.71 -17.82
C MET A 439 -10.36 7.43 -19.15
N ILE A 440 -9.88 6.43 -19.91
CA ILE A 440 -10.46 6.09 -21.22
C ILE A 440 -11.79 5.36 -21.06
N LEU A 441 -11.95 4.43 -20.11
CA LEU A 441 -13.21 3.71 -19.91
C LEU A 441 -14.34 4.64 -19.44
N PHE A 442 -14.05 5.57 -18.54
CA PHE A 442 -15.04 6.54 -18.03
C PHE A 442 -15.27 7.72 -18.97
N SER A 443 -14.51 7.82 -20.05
CA SER A 443 -14.59 8.93 -21.00
C SER A 443 -16.00 9.16 -21.51
N GLN A 444 -16.77 8.10 -21.78
CA GLN A 444 -18.15 8.21 -22.24
C GLN A 444 -19.09 8.76 -21.16
N THR A 445 -18.92 8.34 -19.90
CA THR A 445 -19.68 8.87 -18.77
C THR A 445 -19.37 10.35 -18.53
N PHE A 446 -18.09 10.73 -18.62
CA PHE A 446 -17.67 12.13 -18.53
C PHE A 446 -18.21 12.96 -19.69
N LEU A 447 -18.16 12.43 -20.91
CA LEU A 447 -18.71 13.08 -22.09
C LEU A 447 -20.23 13.29 -21.95
N ALA A 448 -20.97 12.31 -21.43
CA ALA A 448 -22.40 12.44 -21.14
C ALA A 448 -22.68 13.50 -20.05
N LEU A 449 -21.79 13.64 -19.05
CA LEU A 449 -21.89 14.70 -18.04
C LEU A 449 -21.64 16.09 -18.64
N VAL A 450 -20.63 16.21 -19.50
CA VAL A 450 -20.29 17.47 -20.20
C VAL A 450 -21.42 17.87 -21.16
N GLN A 451 -22.02 16.90 -21.86
CA GLN A 451 -23.18 17.12 -22.73
C GLN A 451 -24.42 17.65 -21.98
N ARG A 452 -24.53 17.40 -20.67
CA ARG A 452 -25.62 17.91 -19.82
C ARG A 452 -25.32 19.25 -19.14
N SER A 453 -24.13 19.81 -19.38
CA SER A 453 -23.70 21.08 -18.80
C SER A 453 -24.01 22.25 -19.73
N ALA A 454 -24.07 23.47 -19.17
CA ALA A 454 -24.29 24.70 -19.96
C ALA A 454 -23.25 24.92 -21.08
N LEU A 455 -22.06 24.31 -20.97
CA LEU A 455 -21.04 24.34 -22.03
C LEU A 455 -21.46 23.61 -23.31
N ALA A 456 -22.35 22.63 -23.20
CA ALA A 456 -22.85 21.88 -24.36
C ALA A 456 -23.84 22.68 -25.21
N GLU A 457 -24.53 23.67 -24.62
CA GLU A 457 -25.43 24.55 -25.36
C GLU A 457 -24.68 25.59 -26.20
N MET A 458 -23.44 25.93 -25.82
CA MET A 458 -22.63 26.95 -26.51
C MET A 458 -21.77 26.40 -27.66
N LEU A 459 -21.59 25.08 -27.75
CA LEU A 459 -20.68 24.43 -28.71
C LEU A 459 -21.44 23.48 -29.62
N ALA A 460 -21.04 23.41 -30.89
CA ALA A 460 -21.56 22.40 -31.80
C ALA A 460 -21.22 20.98 -31.27
N PRO A 461 -22.10 19.98 -31.44
CA PRO A 461 -21.89 18.64 -30.88
C PRO A 461 -20.54 18.02 -31.30
N LEU A 462 -20.14 18.26 -32.55
CA LEU A 462 -18.90 17.74 -33.12
C LEU A 462 -17.66 18.47 -32.60
N THR A 463 -17.74 19.79 -32.34
CA THR A 463 -16.60 20.55 -31.77
C THR A 463 -16.39 20.22 -30.31
N LEU A 464 -17.47 20.02 -29.54
CA LEU A 464 -17.41 19.54 -28.16
C LEU A 464 -16.73 18.17 -28.08
N LEU A 465 -17.07 17.27 -29.00
CA LEU A 465 -16.50 15.92 -29.05
C LEU A 465 -15.00 15.96 -29.38
N ILE A 466 -14.59 16.76 -30.38
CA ILE A 466 -13.17 16.97 -30.71
C ILE A 466 -12.41 17.58 -29.52
N LEU A 467 -12.97 18.62 -28.89
CA LEU A 467 -12.34 19.30 -27.76
C LEU A 467 -12.15 18.34 -26.57
N PHE A 468 -13.18 17.57 -26.23
CA PHE A 468 -13.15 16.60 -25.14
C PHE A 468 -12.07 15.55 -25.35
N TRP A 469 -12.04 14.89 -26.53
CA TRP A 469 -11.03 13.86 -26.82
C TRP A 469 -9.61 14.43 -26.95
N SER A 470 -9.46 15.68 -27.39
CA SER A 470 -8.17 16.36 -27.43
C SER A 470 -7.63 16.64 -26.01
N VAL A 471 -8.47 17.13 -25.12
CA VAL A 471 -8.11 17.39 -23.71
C VAL A 471 -7.82 16.07 -22.98
N LEU A 472 -8.68 15.06 -23.14
CA LEU A 472 -8.48 13.74 -22.54
C LEU A 472 -7.18 13.11 -23.06
N GLY A 473 -6.93 13.19 -24.37
CA GLY A 473 -5.70 12.70 -24.99
C GLY A 473 -4.45 13.38 -24.42
N LEU A 474 -4.48 14.70 -24.20
CA LEU A 474 -3.39 15.43 -23.56
C LEU A 474 -3.11 14.95 -22.12
N VAL A 475 -4.18 14.72 -21.35
CA VAL A 475 -4.07 14.22 -19.97
C VAL A 475 -3.50 12.79 -19.93
N VAL A 476 -3.93 11.93 -20.85
CA VAL A 476 -3.47 10.54 -20.99
C VAL A 476 -2.04 10.43 -21.53
N LEU A 477 -1.58 11.40 -22.30
CA LEU A 477 -0.22 11.42 -22.88
C LEU A 477 0.87 11.34 -21.81
N ILE A 478 0.67 12.04 -20.69
CA ILE A 478 1.63 12.17 -19.59
C ILE A 478 1.96 10.79 -18.96
N PRO A 479 0.97 10.00 -18.48
CA PRO A 479 1.22 8.67 -17.95
C PRO A 479 1.68 7.68 -19.03
N LEU A 480 1.24 7.81 -20.29
CA LEU A 480 1.69 6.92 -21.37
C LEU A 480 3.20 7.05 -21.63
N PHE A 481 3.71 8.27 -21.59
CA PHE A 481 5.14 8.55 -21.69
C PHE A 481 5.92 7.95 -20.50
N ALA A 482 5.35 8.03 -19.29
CA ALA A 482 5.97 7.47 -18.10
C ALA A 482 6.04 5.93 -18.15
N ILE A 483 4.99 5.26 -18.65
CA ILE A 483 4.99 3.81 -18.93
C ILE A 483 6.12 3.45 -19.88
N TRP A 484 6.22 4.14 -21.02
CA TRP A 484 7.24 3.88 -22.04
C TRP A 484 8.67 4.02 -21.49
N ARG A 485 8.92 5.05 -20.67
CA ARG A 485 10.21 5.26 -20.00
C ARG A 485 10.55 4.12 -19.05
N ASN A 486 9.60 3.69 -18.21
CA ASN A 486 9.85 2.64 -17.23
C ASN A 486 10.07 1.28 -17.90
N ILE A 487 9.39 1.00 -19.03
CA ILE A 487 9.64 -0.17 -19.89
C ILE A 487 11.04 -0.12 -20.48
N THR A 488 11.49 1.05 -20.92
CA THR A 488 12.85 1.24 -21.46
C THR A 488 13.91 0.90 -20.41
N VAL A 489 13.69 1.27 -19.14
CA VAL A 489 14.58 0.90 -18.03
C VAL A 489 14.56 -0.60 -17.76
N LEU A 490 13.37 -1.24 -17.79
CA LEU A 490 13.26 -2.70 -17.65
C LEU A 490 13.96 -3.44 -18.81
N ALA A 491 13.84 -2.94 -20.04
CA ALA A 491 14.49 -3.50 -21.21
C ALA A 491 16.02 -3.52 -21.04
N LEU A 492 16.59 -2.44 -20.50
CA LEU A 492 18.02 -2.31 -20.23
C LEU A 492 18.49 -3.31 -19.16
N ILE A 493 17.74 -3.44 -18.06
CA ILE A 493 18.04 -4.40 -16.98
C ILE A 493 17.98 -5.86 -17.51
N ILE A 494 17.00 -6.17 -18.36
CA ILE A 494 16.85 -7.50 -18.97
C ILE A 494 17.98 -7.77 -19.96
N ALA A 495 18.37 -6.78 -20.76
CA ALA A 495 19.46 -6.89 -21.74
C ALA A 495 20.81 -7.17 -21.09
N GLU A 496 21.13 -6.51 -19.97
CA GLU A 496 22.36 -6.74 -19.20
C GLU A 496 22.47 -8.20 -18.70
N ARG A 497 21.33 -8.80 -18.33
CA ARG A 497 21.26 -10.20 -17.89
C ARG A 497 21.31 -11.20 -19.03
N ALA A 498 20.64 -10.90 -20.14
CA ALA A 498 20.66 -11.74 -21.32
C ALA A 498 22.06 -11.82 -21.93
N TYR A 499 22.82 -10.72 -21.87
CA TYR A 499 24.23 -10.70 -22.24
C TYR A 499 25.07 -11.64 -21.36
N THR A 500 24.92 -11.56 -20.03
CA THR A 500 25.71 -12.37 -19.08
C THR A 500 25.35 -13.86 -19.06
N ARG A 501 24.11 -14.26 -19.35
CA ARG A 501 23.69 -15.68 -19.33
C ARG A 501 23.64 -16.37 -20.69
N MET A 502 23.31 -15.64 -21.76
CA MET A 502 22.97 -16.24 -23.06
C MET A 502 23.88 -15.75 -24.20
N ASN A 503 24.85 -14.88 -23.92
CA ASN A 503 25.80 -14.33 -24.90
C ASN A 503 25.14 -13.61 -26.10
N LEU A 504 23.91 -13.12 -25.89
CA LEU A 504 23.16 -12.35 -26.90
C LEU A 504 23.58 -10.87 -26.83
N PRO A 505 23.77 -10.19 -27.98
CA PRO A 505 24.07 -8.76 -27.98
C PRO A 505 22.94 -7.97 -27.30
N GLY A 506 23.29 -7.22 -26.24
CA GLY A 506 22.32 -6.51 -25.39
C GLY A 506 21.39 -5.58 -26.18
N SER A 507 21.88 -4.98 -27.26
CA SER A 507 21.08 -4.11 -28.14
C SER A 507 19.93 -4.84 -28.85
N VAL A 508 20.08 -6.11 -29.19
CA VAL A 508 19.03 -6.91 -29.84
C VAL A 508 17.94 -7.27 -28.83
N VAL A 509 18.33 -7.65 -27.62
CA VAL A 509 17.40 -7.98 -26.53
C VAL A 509 16.64 -6.73 -26.09
N GLU A 510 17.33 -5.61 -25.92
CA GLU A 510 16.73 -4.33 -25.54
C GLU A 510 15.72 -3.85 -26.59
N ASN A 511 16.13 -3.79 -27.86
CA ASN A 511 15.24 -3.35 -28.94
C ASN A 511 14.08 -4.32 -29.17
N GLY A 512 14.32 -5.63 -29.03
CA GLY A 512 13.28 -6.66 -29.11
C GLY A 512 12.23 -6.49 -28.01
N PHE A 513 12.66 -6.25 -26.77
CA PHE A 513 11.74 -6.03 -25.65
C PHE A 513 10.96 -4.72 -25.77
N ARG A 514 11.60 -3.64 -26.25
CA ARG A 514 10.93 -2.36 -26.54
C ARG A 514 9.88 -2.51 -27.63
N LEU A 515 10.20 -3.21 -28.73
CA LEU A 515 9.27 -3.47 -29.81
C LEU A 515 8.08 -4.30 -29.35
N PHE A 516 8.34 -5.40 -28.62
CA PHE A 516 7.29 -6.23 -28.03
C PHE A 516 6.36 -5.40 -27.13
N SER A 517 6.94 -4.59 -26.26
CA SER A 517 6.18 -3.74 -25.34
C SER A 517 5.36 -2.66 -26.07
N ALA A 518 5.87 -2.10 -27.17
CA ALA A 518 5.12 -1.16 -28.02
C ALA A 518 3.88 -1.82 -28.63
N VAL A 519 4.02 -3.05 -29.12
CA VAL A 519 2.90 -3.83 -29.68
C VAL A 519 1.86 -4.11 -28.60
N VAL A 520 2.28 -4.49 -27.39
CA VAL A 520 1.38 -4.71 -26.25
C VAL A 520 0.62 -3.43 -25.87
N ILE A 521 1.29 -2.28 -25.78
CA ILE A 521 0.64 -1.00 -25.49
C ILE A 521 -0.34 -0.60 -26.59
N ALA A 522 0.03 -0.77 -27.87
CA ALA A 522 -0.83 -0.46 -29.00
C ALA A 522 -2.10 -1.32 -29.00
N TYR A 523 -1.95 -2.62 -28.75
CA TYR A 523 -3.07 -3.56 -28.61
C TYR A 523 -3.96 -3.22 -27.40
N TRP A 524 -3.35 -2.87 -26.27
CA TRP A 524 -4.09 -2.48 -25.06
C TRP A 524 -4.87 -1.18 -25.26
N LEU A 525 -4.29 -0.16 -25.91
CA LEU A 525 -5.01 1.09 -26.22
C LEU A 525 -6.11 0.89 -27.24
N SER A 526 -5.89 0.11 -28.29
CA SER A 526 -6.92 -0.15 -29.31
C SER A 526 -8.12 -0.89 -28.73
N SER A 527 -7.91 -1.70 -27.68
CA SER A 527 -8.98 -2.43 -27.00
C SER A 527 -9.85 -1.55 -26.10
N ILE A 528 -9.32 -0.44 -25.59
CA ILE A 528 -9.99 0.40 -24.57
C ILE A 528 -10.57 1.68 -25.17
N VAL A 529 -9.92 2.24 -26.20
CA VAL A 529 -10.40 3.47 -26.86
C VAL A 529 -11.70 3.17 -27.62
N PRO A 530 -12.80 3.89 -27.38
CA PRO A 530 -14.06 3.69 -28.11
C PRO A 530 -13.95 4.29 -29.51
N LEU A 531 -13.24 3.59 -30.40
CA LEU A 531 -12.97 4.01 -31.78
C LEU A 531 -14.25 4.26 -32.58
N ALA A 532 -15.36 3.61 -32.21
CA ALA A 532 -16.68 3.81 -32.82
C ALA A 532 -17.31 5.18 -32.56
N SER A 533 -16.80 5.96 -31.60
CA SER A 533 -17.37 7.28 -31.24
C SER A 533 -17.02 8.41 -32.22
N LEU A 534 -16.00 8.23 -33.07
CA LEU A 534 -15.51 9.23 -34.01
C LEU A 534 -15.13 8.57 -35.36
N PRO A 535 -15.31 9.27 -36.50
CA PRO A 535 -14.75 8.85 -37.77
C PRO A 535 -13.23 8.66 -37.70
N TYR A 536 -12.70 7.61 -38.32
CA TYR A 536 -11.26 7.27 -38.31
C TYR A 536 -10.33 8.43 -38.72
N GLY A 537 -10.78 9.31 -39.63
CA GLY A 537 -10.01 10.48 -40.04
C GLY A 537 -9.76 11.49 -38.92
N ILE A 538 -10.72 11.67 -37.99
CA ILE A 538 -10.59 12.61 -36.86
C ILE A 538 -9.63 12.05 -35.81
N TRP A 539 -9.67 10.72 -35.57
CA TRP A 539 -8.69 10.04 -34.74
C TRP A 539 -7.26 10.24 -35.26
N LEU A 540 -7.06 10.16 -36.58
CA LEU A 540 -5.75 10.37 -37.19
C LEU A 540 -5.23 11.80 -36.94
N VAL A 541 -6.10 12.81 -37.06
CA VAL A 541 -5.75 14.20 -36.75
C VAL A 541 -5.37 14.38 -35.27
N ILE A 542 -6.13 13.80 -34.34
CA ILE A 542 -5.84 13.86 -32.90
C ILE A 542 -4.48 13.21 -32.61
N VAL A 543 -4.20 12.04 -33.20
CA VAL A 543 -2.91 11.36 -33.04
C VAL A 543 -1.75 12.21 -33.58
N VAL A 544 -1.90 12.82 -34.77
CA VAL A 544 -0.88 13.70 -35.35
C VAL A 544 -0.60 14.91 -34.46
N VAL A 545 -1.65 15.53 -33.90
CA VAL A 545 -1.52 16.65 -32.96
C VAL A 545 -0.82 16.22 -31.68
N LEU A 546 -1.19 15.06 -31.11
CA LEU A 546 -0.56 14.52 -29.90
C LEU A 546 0.93 14.19 -30.14
N VAL A 547 1.28 13.64 -31.30
CA VAL A 547 2.67 13.36 -31.70
C VAL A 547 3.47 14.65 -31.85
N LEU A 548 2.89 15.69 -32.48
CA LEU A 548 3.51 17.02 -32.57
C LEU A 548 3.74 17.64 -31.19
N VAL A 549 2.76 17.55 -30.29
CA VAL A 549 2.90 18.00 -28.89
C VAL A 549 4.02 17.22 -28.19
N LEU A 550 4.10 15.90 -28.38
CA LEU A 550 5.16 15.05 -27.83
C LEU A 550 6.55 15.48 -28.33
N LEU A 551 6.69 15.72 -29.63
CA LEU A 551 7.96 16.15 -30.23
C LEU A 551 8.40 17.52 -29.70
N VAL A 552 7.48 18.49 -29.65
CA VAL A 552 7.76 19.87 -29.18
C VAL A 552 8.06 19.90 -27.68
N PHE A 553 7.32 19.15 -26.87
CA PHE A 553 7.47 19.15 -25.41
C PHE A 553 8.41 18.08 -24.87
N SER A 554 8.93 17.17 -25.70
CA SER A 554 9.86 16.10 -25.29
C SER A 554 10.98 16.60 -24.39
N ARG A 555 11.62 17.72 -24.76
CA ARG A 555 12.71 18.33 -23.98
C ARG A 555 12.25 18.94 -22.65
N ARG A 556 11.04 19.51 -22.58
CA ARG A 556 10.47 20.09 -21.35
C ARG A 556 9.84 19.03 -20.42
N LEU A 557 9.27 17.97 -20.96
CA LEU A 557 8.71 16.83 -20.20
C LEU A 557 9.82 16.09 -19.45
N ILE A 558 10.98 15.89 -20.08
CA ILE A 558 12.17 15.31 -19.43
C ILE A 558 12.62 16.19 -18.24
N TYR A 559 12.57 17.52 -18.40
CA TYR A 559 12.95 18.48 -17.35
C TYR A 559 11.91 18.64 -16.23
N LEU A 560 10.61 18.65 -16.56
CA LEU A 560 9.52 18.70 -15.58
C LEU A 560 9.43 17.41 -14.76
N HIS A 561 9.68 16.26 -15.40
CA HIS A 561 9.64 14.97 -14.73
C HIS A 561 10.89 14.70 -13.89
N SER A 562 12.08 15.19 -14.29
CA SER A 562 13.27 15.12 -13.42
C SER A 562 13.04 15.89 -12.11
N LYS A 563 12.40 17.07 -12.20
CA LYS A 563 12.04 17.88 -11.03
C LYS A 563 10.96 17.23 -10.16
N TRP A 564 9.97 16.55 -10.75
CA TRP A 564 8.94 15.77 -10.04
C TRP A 564 9.50 14.51 -9.36
N HIS A 565 10.46 13.82 -9.99
CA HIS A 565 11.08 12.64 -9.40
C HIS A 565 11.93 12.98 -8.17
N HIS A 566 12.59 14.15 -8.17
CA HIS A 566 13.26 14.69 -6.98
C HIS A 566 12.25 15.12 -5.90
N SER A 567 11.19 15.83 -6.27
CA SER A 567 10.16 16.28 -5.31
C SER A 567 9.37 15.14 -4.65
N LEU A 568 9.11 14.03 -5.36
CA LEU A 568 8.51 12.82 -4.76
C LEU A 568 9.52 12.03 -3.91
N LYS A 569 10.79 11.92 -4.34
CA LYS A 569 11.84 11.34 -3.49
C LYS A 569 11.93 12.12 -2.17
N ASP A 570 11.89 13.45 -2.20
CA ASP A 570 11.95 14.30 -1.01
C ASP A 570 10.74 14.12 -0.08
N VAL A 571 9.54 13.87 -0.62
CA VAL A 571 8.34 13.60 0.19
C VAL A 571 8.35 12.17 0.79
N PHE A 572 8.92 11.19 0.08
CA PHE A 572 9.08 9.82 0.59
C PHE A 572 10.25 9.70 1.56
N THR A 573 11.34 10.43 1.35
CA THR A 573 12.47 10.47 2.29
C THR A 573 12.15 11.30 3.52
N ALA A 574 11.38 12.39 3.41
CA ALA A 574 10.95 13.21 4.56
C ALA A 574 10.18 12.43 5.65
N ASN A 575 9.57 11.29 5.30
CA ASN A 575 8.87 10.40 6.23
C ASN A 575 9.75 9.29 6.83
N LEU A 576 11.03 9.20 6.44
CA LEU A 576 12.00 8.29 7.05
C LEU A 576 12.63 8.97 8.29
N PRO A 577 12.91 8.21 9.38
CA PRO A 577 13.69 8.72 10.50
C PRO A 577 15.02 9.32 10.01
N PRO A 578 15.51 10.44 10.59
CA PRO A 578 16.69 11.14 10.09
C PRO A 578 17.95 10.26 10.02
N ALA A 579 18.04 9.20 10.83
CA ALA A 579 19.13 8.21 10.74
C ALA A 579 19.09 7.36 9.45
N GLN A 580 17.90 7.00 8.94
CA GLN A 580 17.75 6.23 7.69
C GLN A 580 17.93 7.11 6.44
N GLN A 581 17.54 8.38 6.51
CA GLN A 581 17.84 9.36 5.46
C GLN A 581 19.36 9.52 5.27
N ARG A 582 20.12 9.58 6.37
CA ARG A 582 21.59 9.65 6.37
C ARG A 582 22.22 8.43 5.69
N LEU A 583 21.77 7.23 6.03
CA LEU A 583 22.25 5.97 5.44
C LEU A 583 22.00 5.89 3.92
N LEU A 584 20.84 6.34 3.44
CA LEU A 584 20.49 6.34 2.01
C LEU A 584 21.34 7.33 1.20
N GLN A 585 21.62 8.53 1.74
CA GLN A 585 22.51 9.50 1.08
C GLN A 585 23.94 8.95 0.93
N TRP A 586 24.43 8.18 1.91
CA TRP A 586 25.78 7.61 1.87
C TRP A 586 25.89 6.45 0.87
N GLN A 587 24.86 5.62 0.78
CA GLN A 587 24.81 4.48 -0.15
C GLN A 587 24.76 4.92 -1.63
N GLU A 588 24.10 6.05 -1.94
CA GLU A 588 24.05 6.59 -3.30
C GLU A 588 25.45 7.04 -3.83
N TRP A 589 26.40 7.37 -2.96
CA TRP A 589 27.75 7.79 -3.34
C TRP A 589 28.79 6.65 -3.34
N GLY A 590 28.43 5.43 -2.92
CA GLY A 590 29.36 4.31 -2.83
C GLY A 590 30.43 4.49 -1.74
N ILE A 591 30.16 5.37 -0.76
CA ILE A 591 31.08 5.72 0.33
C ILE A 591 30.65 4.95 1.58
N ASN A 592 31.57 4.14 2.12
CA ASN A 592 31.35 3.45 3.38
C ASN A 592 32.01 4.22 4.52
N LEU A 593 31.27 4.34 5.63
CA LEU A 593 31.75 4.80 6.91
C LEU A 593 31.91 3.56 7.80
N GLN A 594 33.10 3.32 8.32
CA GLN A 594 33.35 2.22 9.25
C GLN A 594 34.09 2.74 10.46
N GLU A 595 33.54 2.44 11.64
CA GLU A 595 34.19 2.71 12.92
C GLU A 595 35.09 1.52 13.28
N LEU A 596 36.37 1.80 13.52
CA LEU A 596 37.36 0.78 13.85
C LEU A 596 38.12 1.15 15.11
N VAL A 597 38.30 0.18 15.99
CA VAL A 597 39.10 0.35 17.21
C VAL A 597 40.51 -0.15 16.96
N ILE A 598 41.51 0.65 17.32
CA ILE A 598 42.91 0.23 17.28
C ILE A 598 43.16 -0.79 18.41
N PRO A 599 43.52 -2.05 18.11
CA PRO A 599 43.75 -3.08 19.12
C PRO A 599 45.00 -2.81 19.96
N GLU A 600 45.09 -3.44 21.14
CA GLU A 600 46.11 -3.14 22.15
C GLU A 600 47.57 -3.41 21.74
N HIS A 601 47.83 -4.02 20.57
CA HIS A 601 49.17 -4.28 20.04
C HIS A 601 49.31 -3.95 18.54
N ALA A 602 48.53 -2.98 18.04
CA ALA A 602 48.58 -2.61 16.64
C ALA A 602 49.94 -2.00 16.26
N ALA A 603 50.50 -2.40 15.11
CA ALA A 603 51.75 -1.86 14.58
C ALA A 603 51.68 -0.36 14.24
N CYS A 604 50.46 0.20 14.16
CA CYS A 604 50.21 1.63 13.95
C CYS A 604 50.14 2.45 15.24
N SER A 605 50.21 1.82 16.42
CA SER A 605 50.17 2.52 17.71
C SER A 605 51.46 3.31 17.93
N GLY A 606 51.33 4.62 18.14
CA GLY A 606 52.44 5.57 18.29
C GLY A 606 52.84 6.27 16.98
N SER A 607 52.33 5.86 15.82
CA SER A 607 52.60 6.53 14.54
C SER A 607 51.64 7.68 14.26
N SER A 608 52.11 8.70 13.54
CA SER A 608 51.25 9.78 13.05
C SER A 608 50.46 9.38 11.80
N ILE A 609 49.31 10.02 11.56
CA ILE A 609 48.51 9.80 10.34
C ILE A 609 49.35 10.05 9.07
N ALA A 610 50.26 11.03 9.12
CA ALA A 610 51.21 11.33 8.04
C ALA A 610 52.19 10.17 7.77
N GLU A 611 52.76 9.57 8.82
CA GLU A 611 53.67 8.42 8.70
C GLU A 611 52.98 7.18 8.15
N LEU A 612 51.73 6.95 8.56
CA LEU A 612 50.92 5.83 8.09
C LEU A 612 50.45 6.01 6.64
N ALA A 613 50.50 7.25 6.13
CA ALA A 613 50.16 7.60 4.75
C ALA A 613 48.80 7.03 4.30
N ILE A 614 47.81 7.00 5.20
CA ILE A 614 46.57 6.22 5.05
C ILE A 614 45.84 6.57 3.74
N ARG A 615 45.75 7.88 3.43
CA ARG A 615 45.09 8.40 2.23
C ARG A 615 45.81 8.04 0.94
N SER A 616 47.13 8.20 0.89
CA SER A 616 47.90 7.94 -0.34
C SER A 616 48.15 6.46 -0.57
N ARG A 617 48.26 5.65 0.49
CA ARG A 617 48.59 4.23 0.41
C ARG A 617 47.36 3.33 0.27
N TYR A 618 46.24 3.66 0.91
CA TYR A 618 45.04 2.81 0.94
C TYR A 618 43.78 3.49 0.40
N GLY A 619 43.84 4.78 0.04
CA GLY A 619 42.69 5.49 -0.51
C GLY A 619 41.60 5.86 0.50
N CYS A 620 41.78 5.56 1.79
CA CYS A 620 40.85 5.92 2.88
C CYS A 620 41.26 7.22 3.56
N SER A 621 40.31 7.96 4.12
CA SER A 621 40.58 9.12 4.98
C SER A 621 40.10 8.87 6.40
N VAL A 622 40.91 9.26 7.39
CA VAL A 622 40.51 9.28 8.80
C VAL A 622 39.74 10.58 9.04
N VAL A 623 38.49 10.46 9.47
CA VAL A 623 37.59 11.60 9.64
C VAL A 623 37.50 12.00 11.10
N GLU A 624 37.42 11.04 12.01
CA GLU A 624 37.38 11.29 13.44
C GLU A 624 38.28 10.32 14.20
N VAL A 625 38.89 10.80 15.29
CA VAL A 625 39.62 10.00 16.27
C VAL A 625 38.98 10.21 17.64
N GLY A 626 38.33 9.18 18.17
CA GLY A 626 37.76 9.16 19.51
C GLY A 626 38.76 8.60 20.53
N ARG A 627 39.07 9.38 21.58
CA ARG A 627 39.97 9.00 22.67
C ARG A 627 39.36 9.37 24.02
N HIS A 628 39.18 8.41 24.91
CA HIS A 628 38.68 8.61 26.28
C HIS A 628 37.42 9.52 26.38
N GLY A 629 36.50 9.41 25.42
CA GLY A 629 35.27 10.23 25.37
C GLY A 629 35.41 11.60 24.70
N HIS A 630 36.61 11.98 24.24
CA HIS A 630 36.84 13.16 23.41
C HIS A 630 36.99 12.77 21.94
N THR A 631 36.27 13.46 21.06
CA THR A 631 36.35 13.25 19.61
C THR A 631 37.15 14.37 18.95
N ILE A 632 38.22 13.98 18.24
CA ILE A 632 38.99 14.86 17.38
C ILE A 632 38.41 14.75 15.97
N ILE A 633 37.69 15.78 15.53
CA ILE A 633 37.11 15.87 14.18
C ILE A 633 38.17 16.46 13.24
N ASN A 634 38.36 15.85 12.07
CA ASN A 634 39.35 16.23 11.06
C ASN A 634 40.79 16.29 11.65
N PRO A 635 41.33 15.12 12.06
CA PRO A 635 42.65 15.07 12.69
C PRO A 635 43.74 15.59 11.74
N ARG A 636 44.69 16.35 12.29
CA ARG A 636 45.82 16.87 11.50
C ARG A 636 46.73 15.70 11.08
N PRO A 637 47.49 15.84 9.99
CA PRO A 637 48.46 14.80 9.59
C PRO A 637 49.47 14.45 10.71
N SER A 638 49.78 15.40 11.59
CA SER A 638 50.65 15.20 12.76
C SER A 638 49.99 14.49 13.95
N THR A 639 48.69 14.20 13.89
CA THR A 639 47.98 13.52 14.98
C THR A 639 48.46 12.08 15.08
N THR A 640 48.92 11.69 16.27
CA THR A 640 49.36 10.33 16.59
C THR A 640 48.20 9.47 17.05
N LEU A 641 48.17 8.24 16.53
CA LEU A 641 47.17 7.22 16.86
C LEU A 641 47.70 6.32 17.96
N TYR A 642 46.90 6.01 18.98
CA TYR A 642 47.26 5.11 20.07
C TYR A 642 46.33 3.91 20.15
N SER A 643 46.82 2.85 20.79
CA SER A 643 46.02 1.68 21.16
C SER A 643 44.74 2.11 21.91
N GLY A 644 43.59 1.58 21.49
CA GLY A 644 42.28 1.93 22.05
C GLY A 644 41.61 3.15 21.42
N ASP A 645 42.29 3.90 20.55
CA ASP A 645 41.64 4.96 19.77
C ASP A 645 40.56 4.38 18.84
N ARG A 646 39.44 5.09 18.70
CA ARG A 646 38.37 4.76 17.76
C ARG A 646 38.50 5.64 16.53
N LEU A 647 38.63 5.04 15.37
CA LEU A 647 38.79 5.73 14.09
C LEU A 647 37.49 5.64 13.31
N LEU A 648 36.97 6.79 12.89
CA LEU A 648 35.94 6.84 11.86
C LEU A 648 36.60 7.00 10.50
N LEU A 649 36.51 5.97 9.67
CA LEU A 649 37.11 5.94 8.33
C LEU A 649 36.07 6.18 7.26
N VAL A 650 36.50 6.88 6.21
CA VAL A 650 35.72 7.07 4.99
C VAL A 650 36.50 6.59 3.77
N GLY A 651 35.89 5.69 3.00
CA GLY A 651 36.45 5.14 1.77
C GLY A 651 35.51 4.13 1.10
N ALA A 652 35.92 3.60 -0.05
CA ALA A 652 35.23 2.46 -0.65
C ALA A 652 35.43 1.20 0.21
N ARG A 653 34.51 0.24 0.16
CA ARG A 653 34.57 -1.00 0.96
C ARG A 653 35.92 -1.71 0.85
N GLU A 654 36.39 -1.89 -0.39
CA GLU A 654 37.65 -2.56 -0.72
C GLU A 654 38.87 -1.83 -0.13
N GLN A 655 38.82 -0.50 -0.06
CA GLN A 655 39.89 0.34 0.48
C GLN A 655 39.99 0.21 2.00
N ILE A 656 38.84 0.15 2.69
CA ILE A 656 38.80 0.00 4.15
C ILE A 656 39.22 -1.42 4.56
N GLU A 657 38.75 -2.44 3.82
CA GLU A 657 39.18 -3.83 4.03
C GLU A 657 40.70 -3.99 3.80
N ALA A 658 41.28 -3.32 2.79
CA ALA A 658 42.73 -3.31 2.56
C ALA A 658 43.52 -2.67 3.71
N LEU A 659 43.01 -1.58 4.30
CA LEU A 659 43.61 -0.95 5.47
C LEU A 659 43.54 -1.86 6.71
N GLN A 660 42.41 -2.53 6.93
CA GLN A 660 42.23 -3.49 8.02
C GLN A 660 43.19 -4.68 7.93
N MET A 661 43.41 -5.19 6.72
CA MET A 661 44.38 -6.27 6.50
C MET A 661 45.82 -5.82 6.80
N ALA A 662 46.17 -4.58 6.46
CA ALA A 662 47.53 -4.05 6.65
C ALA A 662 47.85 -3.64 8.10
N LEU A 663 46.86 -3.17 8.86
CA LEU A 663 47.05 -2.68 10.23
C LEU A 663 46.83 -3.73 11.32
N GLY A 664 46.59 -4.99 10.94
CA GLY A 664 46.18 -6.09 11.82
C GLY A 664 44.69 -6.02 12.12
N ARG A 665 44.01 -7.17 12.32
CA ARG A 665 42.53 -7.27 12.47
C ARG A 665 41.98 -6.25 13.47
N LEU A 666 41.61 -5.07 12.95
CA LEU A 666 40.85 -4.05 13.66
C LEU A 666 39.47 -4.66 13.91
N HIS A 667 39.05 -4.73 15.17
CA HIS A 667 37.72 -5.25 15.50
C HIS A 667 36.69 -4.15 15.26
N GLU A 668 35.56 -4.52 14.66
CA GLU A 668 34.38 -3.64 14.62
C GLU A 668 33.87 -3.42 16.06
N SER A 669 33.58 -2.17 16.41
CA SER A 669 32.99 -1.85 17.73
C SER A 669 31.55 -2.38 17.79
N GLU A 670 31.27 -3.36 18.68
CA GLU A 670 29.90 -3.81 18.97
C GLU A 670 29.07 -2.77 19.75
N SER A 671 29.71 -1.72 20.25
CA SER A 671 29.05 -0.66 21.03
C SER A 671 28.75 0.58 20.16
N ALA A 672 27.48 0.75 19.82
CA ALA A 672 26.94 1.93 19.14
C ALA A 672 26.99 3.19 20.03
N VAL A 673 28.19 3.77 20.20
CA VAL A 673 28.32 5.17 20.61
C VAL A 673 28.32 5.99 19.32
N HIS A 674 27.17 6.56 18.98
CA HIS A 674 27.01 7.37 17.77
C HIS A 674 27.96 8.58 17.82
N PHE A 675 28.86 8.68 16.86
CA PHE A 675 29.51 9.94 16.50
C PHE A 675 28.44 10.86 15.90
N ASP A 676 27.87 11.73 16.74
CA ASP A 676 26.74 12.62 16.38
C ASP A 676 27.19 13.99 15.79
N ALA A 677 28.49 14.24 15.67
CA ALA A 677 29.03 15.58 15.38
C ALA A 677 29.24 15.87 13.88
N ALA A 678 29.80 14.94 13.11
CA ALA A 678 30.05 15.14 11.68
C ALA A 678 28.78 14.96 10.82
N ARG A 679 28.39 16.02 10.10
CA ARG A 679 27.32 15.98 9.10
C ARG A 679 27.91 15.95 7.70
N LEU A 680 27.23 15.21 6.83
CA LEU A 680 27.57 15.08 5.43
C LEU A 680 26.55 15.89 4.62
N GLU A 681 26.99 16.98 3.99
CA GLU A 681 26.14 17.86 3.19
C GLU A 681 26.62 17.92 1.74
N THR A 682 25.70 18.16 0.81
CA THR A 682 26.05 18.44 -0.59
C THR A 682 25.97 19.94 -0.81
N VAL A 683 27.08 20.56 -1.23
CA VAL A 683 27.18 21.98 -1.53
C VAL A 683 27.46 22.16 -3.02
N LEU A 684 26.62 22.92 -3.70
CA LEU A 684 26.77 23.18 -5.13
C LEU A 684 27.76 24.32 -5.36
N MET A 685 28.71 24.11 -6.28
CA MET A 685 29.69 25.14 -6.63
C MET A 685 29.05 26.27 -7.44
N PRO A 686 29.05 27.51 -6.93
CA PRO A 686 28.44 28.64 -7.61
C PRO A 686 29.23 29.05 -8.85
N PHE A 687 28.54 29.71 -9.79
CA PHE A 687 29.17 30.36 -10.94
C PHE A 687 29.92 31.63 -10.48
N GLY A 688 31.25 31.65 -10.56
CA GLY A 688 32.06 32.79 -10.12
C GLY A 688 33.58 32.58 -10.15
N SER A 689 34.36 33.59 -9.70
CA SER A 689 35.83 33.70 -9.85
C SER A 689 36.68 32.59 -9.21
N ARG A 690 36.10 31.67 -8.43
CA ARG A 690 36.81 30.54 -7.80
C ARG A 690 36.55 29.19 -8.51
N SER A 691 35.75 29.19 -9.57
CA SER A 691 35.60 28.04 -10.47
C SER A 691 36.86 27.86 -11.31
N GLY A 692 37.45 26.66 -11.28
CA GLY A 692 38.67 26.28 -12.00
C GLY A 692 39.91 26.16 -11.12
N ALA A 693 39.82 26.58 -9.85
CA ALA A 693 40.87 26.42 -8.85
C ALA A 693 40.98 24.97 -8.36
N THR A 694 42.17 24.56 -7.92
CA THR A 694 42.38 23.25 -7.30
C THR A 694 41.90 23.22 -5.85
N LEU A 695 41.54 22.04 -5.33
CA LEU A 695 41.19 21.89 -3.91
C LEU A 695 42.32 22.36 -2.96
N ALA A 696 43.58 22.24 -3.38
CA ALA A 696 44.75 22.74 -2.65
C ALA A 696 44.84 24.27 -2.66
N GLU A 697 44.47 24.93 -3.76
CA GLU A 697 44.39 26.39 -3.85
C GLU A 697 43.24 26.96 -3.02
N LEU A 698 42.11 26.25 -2.96
CA LEU A 698 40.92 26.68 -2.21
C LEU A 698 41.11 26.58 -0.68
N GLN A 699 42.05 25.74 -0.22
CA GLN A 699 42.35 25.51 1.20
C GLN A 699 41.11 25.39 2.12
N ILE A 700 40.04 24.76 1.61
CA ILE A 700 38.74 24.65 2.29
C ILE A 700 38.87 24.13 3.74
N PRO A 701 39.65 23.05 4.01
CA PRO A 701 39.80 22.55 5.37
C PRO A 701 40.50 23.52 6.31
N HIS A 702 41.38 24.40 5.80
CA HIS A 702 42.09 25.38 6.61
C HIS A 702 41.18 26.53 7.07
N TYR A 703 40.32 27.02 6.17
CA TYR A 703 39.44 28.16 6.46
C TYR A 703 38.12 27.79 7.15
N THR A 704 37.60 26.58 6.90
CA THR A 704 36.24 26.20 7.37
C THR A 704 36.24 24.98 8.28
N GLY A 705 37.35 24.23 8.37
CA GLY A 705 37.40 22.95 9.07
C GLY A 705 36.70 21.81 8.34
N VAL A 706 36.00 22.09 7.23
CA VAL A 706 35.21 21.13 6.45
C VAL A 706 36.11 20.31 5.52
N LEU A 707 35.85 19.00 5.45
CA LEU A 707 36.54 18.09 4.53
C LEU A 707 35.70 17.84 3.28
N VAL A 708 36.29 18.03 2.09
CA VAL A 708 35.68 17.61 0.83
C VAL A 708 35.95 16.12 0.62
N VAL A 709 34.88 15.33 0.61
CA VAL A 709 34.92 13.87 0.58
C VAL A 709 34.59 13.31 -0.80
N GLY A 710 33.88 14.10 -1.63
CA GLY A 710 33.59 13.74 -3.01
C GLY A 710 33.26 14.95 -3.89
N ILE A 711 33.43 14.78 -5.19
CA ILE A 711 33.02 15.75 -6.22
C ILE A 711 32.16 14.98 -7.23
N ALA A 712 30.94 15.43 -7.49
CA ALA A 712 30.13 14.94 -8.59
C ALA A 712 30.08 15.96 -9.73
N ARG A 713 30.46 15.51 -10.93
CA ARG A 713 30.52 16.31 -12.16
C ARG A 713 29.86 15.55 -13.30
N ASN A 714 28.82 16.12 -13.92
CA ASN A 714 28.14 15.54 -15.08
C ASN A 714 27.77 14.05 -14.91
N GLY A 715 27.38 13.65 -13.69
CA GLY A 715 27.02 12.26 -13.36
C GLY A 715 28.19 11.32 -13.03
N GLN A 716 29.45 11.77 -13.15
CA GLN A 716 30.62 11.04 -12.64
C GLN A 716 30.96 11.49 -11.21
N LYS A 717 31.18 10.52 -10.31
CA LYS A 717 31.52 10.77 -8.91
C LYS A 717 32.99 10.46 -8.66
N ILE A 718 33.72 11.47 -8.19
CA ILE A 718 35.11 11.36 -7.75
C ILE A 718 35.08 11.25 -6.23
N ILE A 719 35.45 10.08 -5.69
CA ILE A 719 35.51 9.83 -4.25
C ILE A 719 36.93 10.11 -3.77
N ASN A 720 37.05 10.80 -2.63
CA ASN A 720 38.33 11.18 -2.01
C ASN A 720 39.26 11.97 -2.96
N PRO A 721 38.81 13.13 -3.48
CA PRO A 721 39.53 13.90 -4.50
C PRO A 721 40.91 14.34 -3.99
N SER A 722 41.92 14.33 -4.85
CA SER A 722 43.26 14.81 -4.48
C SER A 722 43.29 16.34 -4.37
N GLY A 723 44.26 16.90 -3.65
CA GLY A 723 44.45 18.36 -3.61
C GLY A 723 44.71 18.99 -4.99
N LYS A 724 45.11 18.20 -5.99
CA LYS A 724 45.33 18.65 -7.38
C LYS A 724 44.04 18.71 -8.21
N GLU A 725 42.93 18.20 -7.69
CA GLU A 725 41.66 18.14 -8.40
C GLU A 725 41.07 19.54 -8.53
N ARG A 726 40.70 19.93 -9.76
CA ARG A 726 40.07 21.23 -10.04
C ARG A 726 38.57 21.12 -9.85
N VAL A 727 37.97 22.17 -9.29
CA VAL A 727 36.53 22.26 -9.07
C VAL A 727 35.92 23.28 -10.03
N PHE A 728 34.86 22.94 -10.75
CA PHE A 728 34.19 23.84 -11.69
C PHE A 728 32.78 24.23 -11.22
N ALA A 729 32.28 25.34 -11.75
CA ALA A 729 30.91 25.79 -11.50
C ALA A 729 29.90 24.72 -11.95
N GLY A 730 28.95 24.41 -11.07
CA GLY A 730 27.98 23.32 -11.26
C GLY A 730 28.45 21.95 -10.75
N ASP A 731 29.68 21.80 -10.25
CA ASP A 731 30.07 20.61 -9.50
C ASP A 731 29.32 20.52 -8.17
N GLU A 732 28.89 19.32 -7.79
CA GLU A 732 28.33 19.04 -6.47
C GLU A 732 29.44 18.54 -5.54
N LEU A 733 29.80 19.35 -4.54
CA LEU A 733 30.79 19.00 -3.53
C LEU A 733 30.12 18.28 -2.38
N LEU A 734 30.53 17.04 -2.14
CA LEU A 734 30.15 16.30 -0.95
C LEU A 734 31.12 16.64 0.17
N VAL A 735 30.61 17.26 1.22
CA VAL A 735 31.41 17.82 2.30
C VAL A 735 31.02 17.25 3.66
N LEU A 736 32.00 17.14 4.55
CA LEU A 736 31.83 16.59 5.89
C LEU A 736 32.35 17.58 6.94
N GLY A 737 31.47 17.98 7.86
CA GLY A 737 31.75 18.94 8.95
C GLY A 737 30.53 19.14 9.85
N THR A 738 30.65 19.94 10.92
CA THR A 738 29.50 20.31 11.77
C THR A 738 28.61 21.36 11.09
N VAL A 739 27.37 21.57 11.56
CA VAL A 739 26.46 22.61 11.00
C VAL A 739 27.13 23.98 10.97
N GLU A 740 27.80 24.32 12.07
CA GLU A 740 28.49 25.61 12.25
C GLU A 740 29.70 25.77 11.31
N GLN A 741 30.25 24.68 10.78
CA GLN A 741 31.40 24.68 9.86
C GLN A 741 30.98 24.74 8.38
N VAL A 742 29.81 24.19 8.03
CA VAL A 742 29.34 24.13 6.64
C VAL A 742 28.75 25.46 6.15
N ASP A 743 28.16 26.27 7.02
CA ASP A 743 27.62 27.59 6.63
C ASP A 743 28.70 28.60 6.20
N PRO A 744 29.86 28.72 6.89
CA PRO A 744 31.00 29.50 6.42
C PRO A 744 31.54 29.04 5.06
N LEU A 745 31.49 27.75 4.75
CA LEU A 745 31.89 27.23 3.44
C LEU A 745 30.98 27.76 2.33
N LYS A 746 29.65 27.77 2.54
CA LYS A 746 28.69 28.31 1.56
C LYS A 746 28.98 29.80 1.29
N GLN A 747 29.34 30.56 2.32
CA GLN A 747 29.74 31.97 2.19
C GLN A 747 31.08 32.15 1.47
N LEU A 748 32.10 31.34 1.82
CA LEU A 748 33.44 31.37 1.22
C LEU A 748 33.43 31.01 -0.28
N LEU A 749 32.52 30.12 -0.69
CA LEU A 749 32.31 29.77 -2.09
C LEU A 749 31.51 30.84 -2.86
N ALA A 750 30.62 31.58 -2.18
CA ALA A 750 29.80 32.63 -2.78
C ALA A 750 30.52 33.98 -2.93
N GLN A 751 31.48 34.31 -2.05
CA GLN A 751 32.20 35.59 -2.09
C GLN A 751 33.43 35.52 -3.02
N GLY A 752 33.34 36.15 -4.18
CA GLY A 752 34.50 36.45 -5.03
C GLY A 752 35.27 37.66 -4.48
N ASN A 753 36.53 37.44 -4.07
CA ASN A 753 37.53 38.43 -3.63
C ASN A 753 37.14 39.36 -2.46
N ALA A 754 37.54 38.96 -1.24
CA ALA A 754 37.80 39.88 -0.12
C ALA A 754 39.02 39.43 0.71
N ALA A 755 40.08 38.91 0.05
CA ALA A 755 41.31 38.46 0.70
C ALA A 755 42.53 39.38 0.42
N ASP A 756 42.30 40.62 0.01
CA ASP A 756 43.31 41.70 -0.02
C ASP A 756 42.97 42.87 0.92
N ALA A 757 42.03 42.68 1.87
CA ALA A 757 41.61 43.75 2.77
C ALA A 757 41.44 43.30 4.23
N VAL A 758 42.36 42.50 4.78
CA VAL A 758 42.65 42.44 6.23
C VAL A 758 44.13 42.07 6.41
N LEU A 759 45.02 42.95 5.95
CA LEU A 759 46.43 43.01 6.35
C LEU A 759 46.81 44.48 6.63
N VAL A 760 45.95 45.22 7.33
CA VAL A 760 46.32 46.41 8.14
C VAL A 760 45.22 46.58 9.20
N GLU A 761 45.37 45.87 10.31
CA GLU A 761 45.30 46.33 11.73
C GLU A 761 45.30 45.13 12.68
#